data_AF-A0A959L4L1-F1
#
_entry.id   AF-A0A959L4L1-F1
#
_cell.length_a   1.000
_cell.length_b   1.000
_cell.length_c   1.000
_cell.angle_alpha   90.00
_cell.angle_beta   90.00
_cell.angle_gamma   90.00
#
_symmetry.space_group_name_H-M   'P 1'
#
loop_
_entity.id
_entity.type
_entity.pdbx_description
1 polymer ?
#
loop_
_entity_poly.entity_id
_entity_poly.type
_entity_poly.pdbx_seq_one_letter_code
_entity_poly.pdbx_strand_id
1 'polypeptide(L)'
;DSSQEDPVVAQIDADWNYVDDQLCAICHQKIFDSYQEIGMAQSFRNPNNIQFIEDFAADPFYHERSHTYFKIEKRDTQLFYSQFQKDANGQRINFHERKIDWVMGSGNKSRTYLYQTTNGEMYELPLAWYSDSRSWAMAPGFALEKGPDLTRQVKRECMFCHNAYPKEQTPDRLWDPDIYSRNMPQGIGCQRCHGPGEKHIKKALADDQDSILLSIVNPGKLSPGRRDDVCNQCHLQPTIILTGVRKYDRGDYSFMAGERLRDYQVFVDIEEKNVRQEDRFEINHHAYRLYQSKCYQGSRGKLGCVSCHDPHRKIAEEEKQDHFRSVCLECHQAHDAKPVSEIYRDVPLDQCVTCHMPLRRSQDVVEVLVTDHWIRRSPPTEDWTKPLSEKSSSFDAIRFLNSDFQPNEPSKGLYLASPVIRTIPDNASAMEYLQQQMQESQVKEITPYYDLLSAQINQHQYEGAKTTAEFILDQQPKSELALISKGVCEFRNGEIDTALETFLQATRANPESANSYYNLGIVLQTIAKNLADQTSESMAIEEKYEEALTAFTKVLSLKDNHGPALLHKAQCQEALGQPDAAVKTYLTLLALQPKYVEAYTGLADLYHRLGKPADAKRYLLHGLTMVSNPESIRDKARNLSIDLR
;
A
#
# COMPACT_ATOMS: atom_id res chain seq x y z
N ASP A 1 8.40 -32.72 18.45
CA ASP A 1 8.61 -32.37 19.86
C ASP A 1 8.65 -30.86 19.97
N SER A 2 7.55 -30.24 20.41
CA SER A 2 7.27 -28.80 20.26
C SER A 2 7.10 -28.08 21.62
N SER A 3 7.57 -28.71 22.70
CA SER A 3 7.34 -28.28 24.08
C SER A 3 8.56 -27.73 24.82
N GLN A 4 9.76 -27.73 24.22
CA GLN A 4 10.89 -26.97 24.79
C GLN A 4 10.83 -25.54 24.25
N GLU A 5 10.60 -24.58 25.15
CA GLU A 5 10.78 -23.17 24.84
C GLU A 5 12.23 -22.93 24.43
N ASP A 6 12.42 -22.24 23.30
CA ASP A 6 13.76 -21.80 22.90
C ASP A 6 14.27 -20.85 23.99
N PRO A 7 15.43 -21.11 24.64
CA PRO A 7 15.82 -20.42 25.87
C PRO A 7 16.01 -18.90 25.72
N VAL A 8 16.14 -18.40 24.48
CA VAL A 8 16.16 -16.96 24.16
C VAL A 8 14.75 -16.35 24.16
N VAL A 9 13.75 -17.10 23.70
CA VAL A 9 12.34 -16.67 23.65
C VAL A 9 11.76 -16.56 25.07
N ALA A 10 12.21 -17.41 25.98
CA ALA A 10 11.80 -17.41 27.40
C ALA A 10 12.26 -16.16 28.20
N GLN A 11 13.04 -15.25 27.59
CA GLN A 11 13.53 -14.01 28.23
C GLN A 11 13.06 -12.72 27.54
N ILE A 12 12.27 -12.82 26.46
CA ILE A 12 11.66 -11.64 25.81
C ILE A 12 10.60 -11.10 26.78
N ASP A 13 10.80 -9.86 27.23
CA ASP A 13 10.00 -9.20 28.25
C ASP A 13 9.49 -7.86 27.68
N ALA A 14 8.40 -7.33 28.22
CA ALA A 14 7.78 -6.08 27.77
C ALA A 14 8.73 -4.86 27.87
N ASP A 15 9.80 -4.96 28.65
CA ASP A 15 10.79 -3.90 28.88
C ASP A 15 11.95 -3.87 27.85
N TRP A 16 11.85 -4.56 26.72
CA TRP A 16 12.89 -4.57 25.68
C TRP A 16 12.66 -3.47 24.64
N ASN A 17 13.58 -2.50 24.56
CA ASN A 17 13.47 -1.40 23.58
C ASN A 17 14.30 -1.62 22.32
N TYR A 18 13.81 -1.05 21.21
CA TYR A 18 14.55 -0.95 19.97
C TYR A 18 15.57 0.19 20.03
N VAL A 19 16.72 -0.02 19.40
CA VAL A 19 17.80 0.97 19.30
C VAL A 19 17.96 1.45 17.86
N ASP A 20 18.85 2.42 17.63
CA ASP A 20 19.31 2.68 16.26
C ASP A 20 20.19 1.51 15.78
N ASP A 21 19.91 0.96 14.59
CA ASP A 21 20.68 -0.16 14.04
C ASP A 21 22.15 0.20 13.78
N GLN A 22 22.50 1.49 13.65
CA GLN A 22 23.89 1.93 13.55
C GLN A 22 24.71 1.53 14.81
N LEU A 23 24.06 1.37 15.97
CA LEU A 23 24.74 0.93 17.18
C LEU A 23 25.24 -0.52 17.08
N CYS A 24 24.61 -1.35 16.23
CA CYS A 24 25.10 -2.70 15.96
C CYS A 24 26.47 -2.68 15.28
N ALA A 25 26.77 -1.65 14.46
CA ALA A 25 28.04 -1.53 13.74
C ALA A 25 29.25 -1.35 14.66
N ILE A 26 29.06 -0.79 15.87
CA ILE A 26 30.14 -0.57 16.85
C ILE A 26 30.88 -1.89 17.18
N CYS A 27 30.13 -2.98 17.34
CA CYS A 27 30.68 -4.30 17.63
C CYS A 27 30.71 -5.22 16.39
N HIS A 28 29.80 -5.01 15.43
CA HIS A 28 29.59 -5.90 14.28
C HIS A 28 29.82 -5.21 12.92
N GLN A 29 30.81 -4.32 12.83
CA GLN A 29 31.09 -3.50 11.64
C GLN A 29 31.10 -4.31 10.33
N LYS A 30 31.81 -5.44 10.29
CA LYS A 30 31.90 -6.27 9.08
C LYS A 30 30.54 -6.80 8.60
N ILE A 31 29.69 -7.23 9.53
CA ILE A 31 28.35 -7.73 9.21
C ILE A 31 27.48 -6.56 8.77
N PHE A 32 27.54 -5.45 9.49
CA PHE A 32 26.79 -4.24 9.18
C PHE A 32 27.07 -3.73 7.77
N ASP A 33 28.36 -3.62 7.40
CA ASP A 33 28.79 -3.14 6.08
C ASP A 33 28.32 -4.07 4.96
N SER A 34 28.53 -5.39 5.13
CA SER A 34 28.06 -6.40 4.18
C SER A 34 26.55 -6.39 4.02
N TYR A 35 25.81 -6.18 5.12
CA TYR A 35 24.35 -6.15 5.10
C TYR A 35 23.80 -4.96 4.31
N GLN A 36 24.51 -3.83 4.25
CA GLN A 36 24.06 -2.66 3.46
C GLN A 36 23.93 -2.97 1.96
N GLU A 37 24.59 -4.01 1.46
CA GLU A 37 24.50 -4.47 0.07
C GLU A 37 23.31 -5.42 -0.19
N ILE A 38 22.65 -5.88 0.87
CA ILE A 38 21.50 -6.79 0.79
C ILE A 38 20.24 -6.02 0.42
N GLY A 39 19.39 -6.63 -0.41
CA GLY A 39 18.15 -5.99 -0.87
C GLY A 39 17.22 -5.57 0.29
N MET A 40 17.24 -6.30 1.40
CA MET A 40 16.50 -5.94 2.62
C MET A 40 16.94 -4.58 3.20
N ALA A 41 18.25 -4.30 3.30
CA ALA A 41 18.76 -3.00 3.77
C ALA A 41 18.51 -1.84 2.77
N GLN A 42 18.10 -2.17 1.54
CA GLN A 42 17.85 -1.20 0.47
C GLN A 42 16.36 -1.07 0.13
N SER A 43 15.47 -1.77 0.84
CA SER A 43 14.04 -1.85 0.52
C SER A 43 13.27 -0.54 0.68
N PHE A 44 13.85 0.45 1.37
CA PHE A 44 13.31 1.79 1.53
C PHE A 44 14.43 2.79 1.81
N ARG A 45 14.55 3.85 1.02
CA ARG A 45 15.72 4.75 1.08
C ARG A 45 15.36 6.20 0.77
N ASN A 46 16.08 7.12 1.39
CA ASN A 46 16.09 8.51 0.96
C ASN A 46 16.86 8.62 -0.36
N PRO A 47 16.37 9.36 -1.39
CA PRO A 47 17.06 9.50 -2.68
C PRO A 47 18.52 9.95 -2.59
N ASN A 48 18.90 10.71 -1.56
CA ASN A 48 20.29 11.15 -1.36
C ASN A 48 21.24 10.03 -0.93
N ASN A 49 20.72 8.91 -0.43
CA ASN A 49 21.48 7.78 0.13
C ASN A 49 21.42 6.55 -0.78
N ILE A 50 21.21 6.74 -2.08
CA ILE A 50 20.98 5.66 -3.05
C ILE A 50 22.00 5.74 -4.18
N GLN A 51 22.51 4.58 -4.58
CA GLN A 51 23.11 4.42 -5.89
C GLN A 51 22.02 4.23 -6.94
N PHE A 52 21.95 5.16 -7.88
CA PHE A 52 20.97 5.11 -8.96
C PHE A 52 21.35 4.05 -9.99
N ILE A 53 20.34 3.32 -10.43
CA ILE A 53 20.39 2.30 -11.48
C ILE A 53 19.49 2.67 -12.67
N GLU A 54 18.76 3.77 -12.53
CA GLU A 54 17.77 4.30 -13.46
C GLU A 54 18.41 5.07 -14.62
N ASP A 55 17.78 5.01 -15.80
CA ASP A 55 18.06 5.91 -16.91
C ASP A 55 17.17 7.15 -16.84
N PHE A 56 17.67 8.22 -16.21
CA PHE A 56 16.97 9.50 -16.12
C PHE A 56 17.00 10.32 -17.42
N ALA A 57 17.80 9.92 -18.42
CA ALA A 57 17.87 10.59 -19.71
C ALA A 57 16.78 10.12 -20.69
N ALA A 58 16.10 9.02 -20.37
CA ALA A 58 15.02 8.47 -21.17
C ALA A 58 13.91 9.50 -21.45
N ASP A 59 13.29 9.38 -22.62
CA ASP A 59 12.08 10.13 -22.97
C ASP A 59 10.94 9.82 -21.99
N PRO A 60 9.98 10.76 -21.80
CA PRO A 60 8.82 10.50 -20.96
C PRO A 60 8.08 9.22 -21.37
N PHE A 61 7.79 8.36 -20.40
CA PHE A 61 7.00 7.15 -20.59
C PHE A 61 5.55 7.53 -20.91
N TYR A 62 5.04 7.09 -22.07
CA TYR A 62 3.65 7.33 -22.46
C TYR A 62 2.77 6.13 -22.10
N HIS A 63 1.77 6.36 -21.26
CA HIS A 63 0.80 5.35 -20.90
C HIS A 63 -0.48 5.50 -21.73
N GLU A 64 -0.62 4.64 -22.73
CA GLU A 64 -1.69 4.71 -23.74
C GLU A 64 -3.09 4.80 -23.13
N ARG A 65 -3.39 3.98 -22.12
CA ARG A 65 -4.72 3.91 -21.50
C ARG A 65 -5.14 5.19 -20.80
N SER A 66 -4.17 5.98 -20.34
CA SER A 66 -4.40 7.24 -19.63
C SER A 66 -4.11 8.48 -20.45
N HIS A 67 -3.61 8.34 -21.68
CA HIS A 67 -3.13 9.44 -22.51
C HIS A 67 -2.15 10.38 -21.78
N THR A 68 -1.42 9.86 -20.80
CA THR A 68 -0.56 10.65 -19.91
C THR A 68 0.90 10.26 -20.09
N TYR A 69 1.76 11.26 -20.10
CA TYR A 69 3.21 11.11 -20.12
C TYR A 69 3.75 11.27 -18.70
N PHE A 70 4.65 10.38 -18.32
CA PHE A 70 5.30 10.34 -17.02
C PHE A 70 6.81 10.45 -17.17
N LYS A 71 7.46 11.19 -16.29
CA LYS A 71 8.92 11.26 -16.25
C LYS A 71 9.43 11.42 -14.84
N ILE A 72 10.52 10.74 -14.53
CA ILE A 72 11.35 11.05 -13.36
C ILE A 72 12.66 11.62 -13.85
N GLU A 73 13.01 12.79 -13.33
CA GLU A 73 14.23 13.50 -13.64
C GLU A 73 15.08 13.66 -12.39
N LYS A 74 16.38 13.50 -12.54
CA LYS A 74 17.35 13.85 -11.51
C LYS A 74 17.87 15.26 -11.78
N ARG A 75 17.71 16.15 -10.79
CA ARG A 75 18.26 17.52 -10.78
C ARG A 75 19.18 17.63 -9.56
N ASP A 76 20.48 17.70 -9.80
CA ASP A 76 21.52 17.58 -8.77
C ASP A 76 21.37 16.31 -7.92
N THR A 77 21.04 16.44 -6.63
CA THR A 77 20.81 15.31 -5.71
C THR A 77 19.33 14.98 -5.53
N GLN A 78 18.43 15.73 -6.16
CA GLN A 78 16.99 15.60 -5.98
C GLN A 78 16.35 14.91 -7.18
N LEU A 79 15.26 14.18 -6.90
CA LEU A 79 14.44 13.56 -7.92
C LEU A 79 13.10 14.30 -8.02
N PHE A 80 12.66 14.51 -9.25
CA PHE A 80 11.40 15.15 -9.58
C PHE A 80 10.59 14.22 -10.48
N TYR A 81 9.37 13.92 -10.05
CA TYR A 81 8.36 13.28 -10.86
C TYR A 81 7.57 14.36 -11.59
N SER A 82 7.21 14.10 -12.85
CA SER A 82 6.27 14.93 -13.57
C SER A 82 5.29 14.11 -14.40
N GLN A 83 4.07 14.66 -14.54
CA GLN A 83 3.05 14.16 -15.44
C GLN A 83 2.46 15.29 -16.28
N PHE A 84 2.01 14.95 -17.50
CA PHE A 84 1.29 15.87 -18.37
C PHE A 84 0.49 15.11 -19.42
N GLN A 85 -0.53 15.78 -19.98
CA GLN A 85 -1.21 15.34 -21.19
C GLN A 85 -0.94 16.31 -22.35
N LYS A 86 -1.36 15.91 -23.54
CA LYS A 86 -1.38 16.77 -24.73
C LYS A 86 -2.83 16.99 -25.15
N ASP A 87 -3.16 18.20 -25.55
CA ASP A 87 -4.45 18.49 -26.18
C ASP A 87 -4.49 18.02 -27.65
N ALA A 88 -5.62 18.28 -28.32
CA ALA A 88 -5.82 17.92 -29.73
C ALA A 88 -4.80 18.54 -30.71
N ASN A 89 -4.11 19.63 -30.33
CA ASN A 89 -3.08 20.28 -31.13
C ASN A 89 -1.67 19.81 -30.76
N GLY A 90 -1.54 18.84 -29.85
CA GLY A 90 -0.26 18.36 -29.33
C GLY A 90 0.38 19.29 -28.28
N GLN A 91 -0.31 20.34 -27.83
CA GLN A 91 0.24 21.25 -26.82
C GLN A 91 0.13 20.60 -25.43
N ARG A 92 1.20 20.75 -24.64
CA ARG A 92 1.24 20.30 -23.24
C ARG A 92 0.19 21.02 -22.40
N ILE A 93 -0.61 20.25 -21.67
CA ILE A 93 -1.59 20.73 -20.68
C ILE A 93 -1.48 19.92 -19.38
N ASN A 94 -2.15 20.38 -18.33
CA ASN A 94 -2.30 19.64 -17.07
C ASN A 94 -0.95 19.18 -16.50
N PHE A 95 0.08 20.01 -16.65
CA PHE A 95 1.41 19.70 -16.15
C PHE A 95 1.39 19.72 -14.63
N HIS A 96 1.83 18.62 -14.02
CA HIS A 96 2.12 18.54 -12.60
C HIS A 96 3.55 18.06 -12.41
N GLU A 97 4.23 18.65 -11.42
CA GLU A 97 5.55 18.24 -11.00
C GLU A 97 5.56 18.14 -9.47
N ARG A 98 6.27 17.12 -8.98
CA ARG A 98 6.41 16.84 -7.56
C ARG A 98 7.80 16.33 -7.25
N LYS A 99 8.37 16.82 -6.14
CA LYS A 99 9.59 16.27 -5.60
C LYS A 99 9.32 14.87 -5.04
N ILE A 100 10.24 13.95 -5.30
CA ILE A 100 10.23 12.61 -4.72
C ILE A 100 10.97 12.66 -3.39
N ASP A 101 10.32 12.17 -2.33
CA ASP A 101 10.86 12.17 -0.97
C ASP A 101 11.52 10.83 -0.62
N TRP A 102 10.99 9.72 -1.16
CA TRP A 102 11.42 8.37 -0.82
C TRP A 102 11.43 7.44 -2.04
N VAL A 103 12.30 6.43 -1.98
CA VAL A 103 12.33 5.31 -2.93
C VAL A 103 12.01 4.04 -2.17
N MET A 104 11.06 3.26 -2.68
CA MET A 104 10.64 1.98 -2.14
C MET A 104 11.02 0.85 -3.10
N GLY A 105 11.59 -0.22 -2.57
CA GLY A 105 12.16 -1.33 -3.34
C GLY A 105 13.69 -1.24 -3.45
N SER A 106 14.34 -2.40 -3.40
CA SER A 106 15.81 -2.49 -3.39
C SER A 106 16.47 -2.10 -4.71
N GLY A 107 15.75 -2.21 -5.83
CA GLY A 107 16.34 -2.18 -7.17
C GLY A 107 16.95 -3.52 -7.60
N ASN A 108 16.75 -4.61 -6.84
CA ASN A 108 17.06 -5.95 -7.37
C ASN A 108 16.06 -6.37 -8.46
N LYS A 109 14.81 -5.89 -8.36
CA LYS A 109 13.72 -6.18 -9.30
C LYS A 109 13.01 -4.93 -9.76
N SER A 110 12.57 -4.10 -8.81
CA SER A 110 11.91 -2.84 -9.10
C SER A 110 12.20 -1.78 -8.03
N ARG A 111 12.02 -0.51 -8.41
CA ARG A 111 11.92 0.65 -7.52
C ARG A 111 10.67 1.45 -7.88
N THR A 112 9.86 1.75 -6.87
CA THR A 112 8.77 2.71 -6.93
C THR A 112 9.12 3.95 -6.11
N TYR A 113 8.47 5.06 -6.40
CA TYR A 113 8.85 6.36 -5.88
C TYR A 113 7.68 6.97 -5.13
N LEU A 114 7.98 7.61 -4.01
CA LEU A 114 6.98 8.12 -3.10
C LEU A 114 7.22 9.60 -2.83
N TYR A 115 6.13 10.32 -2.59
CA TYR A 115 6.18 11.64 -2.01
C TYR A 115 5.43 11.65 -0.68
N GLN A 116 5.73 12.65 0.15
CA GLN A 116 5.16 12.80 1.48
C GLN A 116 4.54 14.19 1.66
N THR A 117 3.28 14.21 2.09
CA THR A 117 2.53 15.44 2.38
C THR A 117 3.02 16.11 3.66
N THR A 118 2.53 17.32 3.94
CA THR A 118 2.92 18.09 5.12
C THR A 118 2.47 17.42 6.42
N ASN A 119 1.31 16.75 6.42
CA ASN A 119 0.79 16.01 7.58
C ASN A 119 1.45 14.62 7.77
N GLY A 120 2.41 14.25 6.91
CA GLY A 120 3.20 13.03 7.05
C GLY A 120 2.65 11.81 6.30
N GLU A 121 1.49 11.90 5.65
CA GLU A 121 0.99 10.83 4.78
C GLU A 121 1.92 10.63 3.57
N MET A 122 2.11 9.38 3.15
CA MET A 122 2.93 9.03 1.99
C MET A 122 2.08 8.45 0.87
N TYR A 123 2.49 8.73 -0.37
CA TYR A 123 1.75 8.34 -1.56
C TYR A 123 2.70 7.78 -2.62
N GLU A 124 2.26 6.70 -3.27
CA GLU A 124 2.99 6.07 -4.37
C GLU A 124 2.75 6.80 -5.70
N LEU A 125 3.83 7.03 -6.44
CA LEU A 125 3.80 7.61 -7.78
C LEU A 125 3.63 6.49 -8.84
N PRO A 126 2.96 6.78 -9.96
CA PRO A 126 2.53 5.76 -10.92
C PRO A 126 3.65 5.22 -11.84
N LEU A 127 4.88 5.70 -11.70
CA LEU A 127 6.02 5.28 -12.53
C LEU A 127 7.02 4.47 -11.67
N ALA A 128 7.49 3.36 -12.21
CA ALA A 128 8.48 2.48 -11.58
C ALA A 128 9.65 2.18 -12.52
N TRP A 129 10.81 1.89 -11.93
CA TRP A 129 11.97 1.39 -12.65
C TRP A 129 12.09 -0.12 -12.49
N TYR A 130 12.17 -0.85 -13.60
CA TYR A 130 12.33 -2.31 -13.60
C TYR A 130 13.75 -2.70 -14.02
N SER A 131 14.43 -3.45 -13.15
CA SER A 131 15.87 -3.68 -13.26
C SER A 131 16.24 -4.76 -14.27
N ASP A 132 15.38 -5.78 -14.41
CA ASP A 132 15.57 -6.86 -15.38
C ASP A 132 15.47 -6.33 -16.83
N SER A 133 14.49 -5.45 -17.12
CA SER A 133 14.28 -4.83 -18.43
C SER A 133 15.07 -3.53 -18.65
N ARG A 134 15.59 -2.92 -17.57
CA ARG A 134 16.24 -1.60 -17.56
C ARG A 134 15.36 -0.52 -18.19
N SER A 135 14.09 -0.50 -17.80
CA SER A 135 13.10 0.39 -18.39
C SER A 135 12.14 0.97 -17.35
N TRP A 136 11.61 2.14 -17.68
CA TRP A 136 10.46 2.72 -17.00
C TRP A 136 9.18 2.03 -17.47
N ALA A 137 8.31 1.69 -16.52
CA ALA A 137 6.94 1.27 -16.81
C ALA A 137 6.02 1.65 -15.65
N MET A 138 4.72 1.42 -15.80
CA MET A 138 3.76 1.71 -14.73
C MET A 138 4.12 0.94 -13.46
N ALA A 139 4.02 1.61 -12.31
CA ALA A 139 4.07 0.93 -11.02
C ALA A 139 2.88 -0.06 -10.91
N PRO A 140 3.04 -1.19 -10.19
CA PRO A 140 2.01 -2.23 -10.11
C PRO A 140 0.66 -1.65 -9.71
N GLY A 141 -0.46 -2.02 -10.35
CA GLY A 141 -1.80 -1.46 -10.08
C GLY A 141 -2.19 -0.30 -11.01
N PHE A 142 -1.22 0.52 -11.44
CA PHE A 142 -1.52 1.73 -12.22
C PHE A 142 -1.70 1.48 -13.72
N ALA A 143 -1.27 0.33 -14.27
CA ALA A 143 -1.44 0.02 -15.69
C ALA A 143 -2.92 -0.15 -16.09
N LEU A 144 -3.78 -0.46 -15.11
CA LEU A 144 -5.22 -0.61 -15.31
C LEU A 144 -5.97 0.73 -15.25
N GLU A 145 -5.29 1.81 -14.90
CA GLU A 145 -5.93 3.09 -14.67
C GLU A 145 -6.02 3.93 -15.96
N LYS A 146 -7.22 4.43 -16.29
CA LYS A 146 -7.42 5.39 -17.39
C LYS A 146 -6.84 6.81 -17.12
N GLY A 147 -5.96 6.95 -16.14
CA GLY A 147 -5.54 8.24 -15.56
C GLY A 147 -5.15 8.02 -14.11
N PRO A 148 -3.87 7.73 -13.83
CA PRO A 148 -3.42 7.48 -12.47
C PRO A 148 -3.69 8.70 -11.61
N ASP A 149 -4.44 8.52 -10.53
CA ASP A 149 -4.56 9.55 -9.53
C ASP A 149 -3.36 9.48 -8.60
N LEU A 150 -2.85 10.64 -8.19
CA LEU A 150 -1.75 10.71 -7.24
C LEU A 150 -2.28 10.50 -5.81
N THR A 151 -3.19 9.56 -5.58
CA THR A 151 -3.86 9.40 -4.27
C THR A 151 -3.71 8.03 -3.64
N ARG A 152 -2.93 7.13 -4.25
CA ARG A 152 -2.59 5.83 -3.66
C ARG A 152 -1.70 5.97 -2.43
N GLN A 153 -2.31 5.92 -1.25
CA GLN A 153 -1.60 6.05 0.02
C GLN A 153 -0.74 4.80 0.32
N VAL A 154 0.48 5.02 0.83
CA VAL A 154 1.33 3.96 1.37
C VAL A 154 0.88 3.64 2.78
N LYS A 155 0.39 2.41 2.98
CA LYS A 155 -0.15 1.94 4.26
C LYS A 155 0.92 1.30 5.14
N ARG A 156 0.66 1.19 6.45
CA ARG A 156 1.60 0.56 7.40
C ARG A 156 1.96 -0.87 6.99
N GLU A 157 1.05 -1.60 6.36
CA GLU A 157 1.27 -2.94 5.81
C GLU A 157 2.34 -2.96 4.71
N CYS A 158 2.43 -1.90 3.89
CA CYS A 158 3.52 -1.75 2.93
C CYS A 158 4.84 -1.54 3.66
N MET A 159 4.86 -0.59 4.61
CA MET A 159 6.07 -0.25 5.35
C MET A 159 6.55 -1.37 6.27
N PHE A 160 5.65 -2.24 6.72
CA PHE A 160 5.99 -3.42 7.51
C PHE A 160 6.98 -4.33 6.76
N CYS A 161 6.85 -4.48 5.44
CA CYS A 161 7.79 -5.30 4.65
C CYS A 161 8.98 -4.52 4.09
N HIS A 162 8.92 -3.18 4.11
CA HIS A 162 9.89 -2.32 3.45
C HIS A 162 10.80 -1.53 4.39
N ASN A 163 10.49 -1.42 5.68
CA ASN A 163 11.26 -0.58 6.59
C ASN A 163 11.46 -1.19 7.98
N ALA A 164 12.47 -0.74 8.71
CA ALA A 164 12.70 -1.11 10.10
C ALA A 164 11.64 -0.51 11.03
N TYR A 165 11.66 -0.88 12.32
CA TYR A 165 10.73 -0.36 13.32
C TYR A 165 10.82 1.18 13.43
N PRO A 166 9.80 1.95 13.04
CA PRO A 166 9.83 3.40 13.21
C PRO A 166 9.73 3.75 14.70
N LYS A 167 10.57 4.67 15.20
CA LYS A 167 10.57 5.13 16.60
C LYS A 167 9.38 6.03 16.94
N GLU A 168 8.90 6.80 15.97
CA GLU A 168 7.77 7.72 16.09
C GLU A 168 6.56 7.08 15.39
N GLN A 169 5.84 6.24 16.12
CA GLN A 169 4.59 5.65 15.62
C GLN A 169 3.43 6.53 16.09
N THR A 170 2.54 6.88 15.17
CA THR A 170 1.14 7.01 15.58
C THR A 170 0.73 5.72 16.26
N PRO A 171 -0.13 5.76 17.29
CA PRO A 171 -0.68 4.57 17.89
C PRO A 171 -1.06 3.56 16.80
N ASP A 172 -0.59 2.33 16.95
CA ASP A 172 -0.82 1.21 16.04
C ASP A 172 -2.30 0.78 16.14
N ARG A 173 -3.16 1.67 15.65
CA ARG A 173 -4.61 1.59 15.70
C ARG A 173 -5.08 1.47 14.27
N LEU A 174 -5.72 0.34 14.01
CA LEU A 174 -6.39 0.14 12.74
C LEU A 174 -7.36 1.30 12.48
N TRP A 175 -7.37 1.78 11.24
CA TRP A 175 -8.19 2.89 10.74
C TRP A 175 -7.75 4.32 11.09
N ASP A 176 -6.76 4.50 11.96
CA ASP A 176 -6.10 5.80 12.11
C ASP A 176 -5.27 6.11 10.84
N PRO A 177 -5.20 7.38 10.40
CA PRO A 177 -4.41 7.76 9.23
C PRO A 177 -2.96 7.29 9.35
N ASP A 178 -2.43 6.67 8.28
CA ASP A 178 -1.02 6.32 8.20
C ASP A 178 -0.18 7.56 7.92
N ILE A 179 0.42 8.09 8.99
CA ILE A 179 1.39 9.19 8.93
C ILE A 179 2.77 8.69 9.30
N TYR A 180 3.77 9.27 8.65
CA TYR A 180 5.15 8.85 8.78
C TYR A 180 6.02 10.06 9.15
N SER A 181 7.02 9.83 10.01
CA SER A 181 8.03 10.85 10.28
C SER A 181 8.89 11.09 9.04
N ARG A 182 9.46 12.30 8.90
CA ARG A 182 10.51 12.53 7.89
C ARG A 182 11.84 11.87 8.27
N ASN A 183 12.01 11.50 9.54
CA ASN A 183 13.19 10.82 10.04
C ASN A 183 12.90 9.33 10.29
N MET A 184 12.54 8.62 9.24
CA MET A 184 12.35 7.17 9.30
C MET A 184 13.67 6.42 9.16
N PRO A 185 13.76 5.20 9.73
CA PRO A 185 14.76 4.23 9.31
C PRO A 185 14.75 4.02 7.79
N GLN A 186 15.86 3.49 7.27
CA GLN A 186 16.06 3.27 5.84
C GLN A 186 16.31 1.80 5.57
N GLY A 187 15.26 1.09 5.17
CA GLY A 187 15.29 -0.33 4.80
C GLY A 187 14.99 -1.23 5.98
N ILE A 188 14.90 -2.53 5.72
CA ILE A 188 14.80 -3.53 6.78
C ILE A 188 16.09 -3.54 7.58
N GLY A 189 15.93 -3.43 8.89
CA GLY A 189 16.98 -3.28 9.88
C GLY A 189 17.38 -4.58 10.57
N CYS A 190 18.50 -4.55 11.32
CA CYS A 190 19.01 -5.71 12.04
C CYS A 190 17.95 -6.30 12.98
N GLN A 191 17.26 -5.41 13.70
CA GLN A 191 16.29 -5.79 14.72
C GLN A 191 14.99 -6.40 14.15
N ARG A 192 14.73 -6.29 12.84
CA ARG A 192 13.59 -6.99 12.20
C ARG A 192 13.75 -8.51 12.20
N CYS A 193 14.99 -8.99 12.24
CA CYS A 193 15.32 -10.41 12.30
C CYS A 193 15.82 -10.84 13.69
N HIS A 194 16.43 -9.93 14.43
CA HIS A 194 17.09 -10.22 15.72
C HIS A 194 16.29 -9.78 16.96
N GLY A 195 15.17 -9.07 16.77
CA GLY A 195 14.40 -8.48 17.86
C GLY A 195 15.09 -7.25 18.47
N PRO A 196 14.53 -6.68 19.56
CA PRO A 196 15.05 -5.45 20.16
C PRO A 196 16.47 -5.63 20.73
N GLY A 197 17.38 -4.72 20.37
CA GLY A 197 18.81 -4.86 20.69
C GLY A 197 19.29 -4.18 21.98
N GLU A 198 18.46 -3.39 22.68
CA GLU A 198 18.94 -2.55 23.79
C GLU A 198 19.58 -3.36 24.93
N LYS A 199 18.93 -4.44 25.38
CA LYS A 199 19.47 -5.28 26.47
C LYS A 199 20.76 -5.98 26.07
N HIS A 200 20.85 -6.42 24.82
CA HIS A 200 22.07 -7.01 24.26
C HIS A 200 23.24 -6.04 24.31
N ILE A 201 23.03 -4.79 23.87
CA ILE A 201 24.06 -3.76 23.92
C ILE A 201 24.47 -3.47 25.37
N LYS A 202 23.52 -3.31 26.30
CA LYS A 202 23.81 -3.07 27.72
C LYS A 202 24.65 -4.19 28.34
N LYS A 203 24.31 -5.44 28.07
CA LYS A 203 25.07 -6.61 28.57
C LYS A 203 26.44 -6.73 27.93
N ALA A 204 26.56 -6.43 26.64
CA ALA A 204 27.83 -6.41 25.94
C ALA A 204 28.78 -5.34 26.50
N LEU A 205 28.26 -4.15 26.80
CA LEU A 205 29.04 -3.07 27.43
C LEU A 205 29.42 -3.37 28.89
N ALA A 206 28.68 -4.26 29.56
CA ALA A 206 28.96 -4.71 30.93
C ALA A 206 29.89 -5.94 30.99
N ASP A 207 30.33 -6.47 29.84
CA ASP A 207 31.15 -7.70 29.69
C ASP A 207 30.55 -8.95 30.37
N ASP A 208 29.22 -9.06 30.36
CA ASP A 208 28.49 -10.22 30.89
C ASP A 208 28.34 -11.33 29.83
N GLN A 209 29.45 -12.03 29.56
CA GLN A 209 29.60 -13.02 28.48
C GLN A 209 28.46 -14.05 28.40
N ASP A 210 28.05 -14.61 29.54
CA ASP A 210 27.04 -15.69 29.60
C ASP A 210 25.63 -15.18 29.25
N SER A 211 25.34 -13.91 29.53
CA SER A 211 24.00 -13.35 29.37
C SER A 211 23.81 -12.57 28.06
N ILE A 212 24.90 -12.20 27.36
CA ILE A 212 24.87 -11.53 26.04
C ILE A 212 24.13 -12.38 25.01
N LEU A 213 24.46 -13.68 24.91
CA LEU A 213 23.88 -14.58 23.89
C LEU A 213 22.40 -14.90 24.12
N LEU A 214 21.91 -14.73 25.35
CA LEU A 214 20.51 -14.92 25.71
C LEU A 214 19.68 -13.64 25.54
N SER A 215 20.34 -12.51 25.29
CA SER A 215 19.70 -11.19 25.21
C SER A 215 19.45 -10.69 23.79
N ILE A 216 19.63 -11.53 22.76
CA ILE A 216 19.28 -11.24 21.37
C ILE A 216 18.92 -12.52 20.63
N VAL A 217 17.98 -12.44 19.68
CA VAL A 217 17.56 -13.59 18.89
C VAL A 217 18.63 -13.91 17.86
N ASN A 218 18.95 -15.20 17.70
CA ASN A 218 19.73 -15.69 16.57
C ASN A 218 18.85 -16.63 15.75
N PRO A 219 18.35 -16.22 14.56
CA PRO A 219 17.46 -17.05 13.75
C PRO A 219 18.02 -18.44 13.43
N GLY A 220 19.34 -18.58 13.24
CA GLY A 220 19.99 -19.86 12.95
C GLY A 220 19.97 -20.86 14.11
N LYS A 221 19.64 -20.41 15.34
CA LYS A 221 19.52 -21.27 16.53
C LYS A 221 18.07 -21.58 16.91
N LEU A 222 17.09 -20.97 16.24
CA LEU A 222 15.68 -21.21 16.51
C LEU A 222 15.23 -22.57 16.01
N SER A 223 14.20 -23.13 16.67
CA SER A 223 13.46 -24.26 16.12
C SER A 223 12.91 -23.95 14.71
N PRO A 224 12.79 -24.94 13.81
CA PRO A 224 12.51 -24.70 12.39
C PRO A 224 11.33 -23.77 12.09
N GLY A 225 10.18 -23.98 12.75
CA GLY A 225 9.00 -23.12 12.54
C GLY A 225 9.24 -21.66 12.95
N ARG A 226 9.90 -21.43 14.09
CA ARG A 226 10.22 -20.07 14.56
C ARG A 226 11.27 -19.39 13.69
N ARG A 227 12.27 -20.15 13.22
CA ARG A 227 13.26 -19.66 12.26
C ARG A 227 12.58 -19.16 10.99
N ASP A 228 11.68 -19.97 10.42
CA ASP A 228 11.02 -19.63 9.17
C ASP A 228 10.02 -18.49 9.36
N ASP A 229 9.38 -18.39 10.53
CA ASP A 229 8.47 -17.29 10.91
C ASP A 229 9.15 -15.90 10.87
N VAL A 230 10.45 -15.82 11.17
CA VAL A 230 11.23 -14.57 11.01
C VAL A 230 11.20 -14.09 9.56
N CYS A 231 11.27 -15.00 8.59
CA CYS A 231 11.24 -14.67 7.17
C CYS A 231 9.80 -14.48 6.67
N ASN A 232 8.89 -15.33 7.14
CA ASN A 232 7.50 -15.36 6.70
C ASN A 232 6.72 -14.08 7.02
N GLN A 233 7.17 -13.29 8.01
CA GLN A 233 6.54 -12.01 8.30
C GLN A 233 6.44 -11.11 7.05
N CYS A 234 7.38 -11.23 6.10
CA CYS A 234 7.37 -10.51 4.82
C CYS A 234 7.29 -11.43 3.59
N HIS A 235 7.86 -12.64 3.64
CA HIS A 235 8.02 -13.53 2.49
C HIS A 235 6.95 -14.63 2.36
N LEU A 236 5.92 -14.59 3.21
CA LEU A 236 4.74 -15.44 3.12
C LEU A 236 3.51 -14.57 2.85
N GLN A 237 3.18 -14.34 1.58
CA GLN A 237 1.94 -13.67 1.20
C GLN A 237 1.20 -14.53 0.17
N PRO A 238 0.21 -15.33 0.58
CA PRO A 238 -0.50 -16.24 -0.34
C PRO A 238 -1.29 -15.51 -1.44
N THR A 239 -1.74 -14.30 -1.13
CA THR A 239 -2.33 -13.39 -2.10
C THR A 239 -2.03 -11.94 -1.74
N ILE A 240 -1.73 -11.12 -2.74
CA ILE A 240 -1.63 -9.66 -2.64
C ILE A 240 -2.99 -8.96 -2.73
N ILE A 241 -4.03 -9.67 -3.19
CA ILE A 241 -5.39 -9.13 -3.34
C ILE A 241 -6.03 -8.92 -1.97
N LEU A 242 -5.92 -9.94 -1.11
CA LEU A 242 -6.44 -9.92 0.26
C LEU A 242 -5.30 -10.17 1.22
N THR A 243 -4.73 -9.11 1.77
CA THR A 243 -3.77 -9.27 2.86
C THR A 243 -4.56 -9.70 4.10
N GLY A 244 -4.19 -10.85 4.67
CA GLY A 244 -4.78 -11.33 5.91
C GLY A 244 -4.63 -10.30 7.02
N VAL A 245 -5.52 -10.32 8.00
CA VAL A 245 -5.50 -9.32 9.08
C VAL A 245 -4.63 -9.77 10.25
N ARG A 246 -4.04 -8.80 10.94
CA ARG A 246 -3.46 -9.00 12.27
C ARG A 246 -4.57 -9.44 13.23
N LYS A 247 -4.20 -10.23 14.25
CA LYS A 247 -5.10 -10.52 15.35
C LYS A 247 -5.55 -9.21 16.01
N TYR A 248 -6.83 -9.11 16.38
CA TYR A 248 -7.41 -7.83 16.79
C TYR A 248 -6.81 -7.25 18.08
N ASP A 249 -6.17 -8.09 18.90
CA ASP A 249 -5.42 -7.72 20.11
C ASP A 249 -3.95 -7.36 19.82
N ARG A 250 -3.53 -7.34 18.56
CA ARG A 250 -2.13 -7.18 18.13
C ARG A 250 -1.97 -6.01 17.16
N GLY A 251 -0.88 -5.26 17.32
CA GLY A 251 -0.47 -4.21 16.38
C GLY A 251 0.33 -4.75 15.19
N ASP A 252 0.45 -3.96 14.13
CA ASP A 252 1.25 -4.23 12.94
C ASP A 252 2.70 -4.64 13.24
N TYR A 253 3.34 -3.99 14.23
CA TYR A 253 4.75 -4.24 14.60
C TYR A 253 4.91 -5.10 15.87
N SER A 254 3.84 -5.75 16.33
CA SER A 254 3.84 -6.48 17.60
C SER A 254 4.54 -7.85 17.56
N PHE A 255 4.76 -8.43 16.37
CA PHE A 255 5.52 -9.67 16.23
C PHE A 255 6.99 -9.46 16.60
N MET A 256 7.50 -10.27 17.52
CA MET A 256 8.92 -10.30 17.87
C MET A 256 9.60 -11.53 17.29
N ALA A 257 10.82 -11.35 16.78
CA ALA A 257 11.60 -12.46 16.25
C ALA A 257 11.75 -13.58 17.30
N GLY A 258 11.61 -14.84 16.88
CA GLY A 258 11.62 -15.99 17.78
C GLY A 258 10.25 -16.38 18.34
N GLU A 259 9.24 -15.53 18.23
CA GLU A 259 7.85 -15.93 18.52
C GLU A 259 7.22 -16.68 17.34
N ARG A 260 5.98 -17.14 17.51
CA ARG A 260 5.23 -17.82 16.44
C ARG A 260 4.39 -16.79 15.70
N LEU A 261 4.59 -16.67 14.39
CA LEU A 261 3.92 -15.66 13.57
C LEU A 261 2.39 -15.82 13.57
N ARG A 262 1.89 -17.05 13.64
CA ARG A 262 0.46 -17.37 13.74
C ARG A 262 -0.23 -16.82 14.99
N ASP A 263 0.54 -16.43 16.01
CA ASP A 263 0.00 -15.82 17.22
C ASP A 263 -0.31 -14.33 17.01
N TYR A 264 0.16 -13.75 15.90
CA TYR A 264 0.06 -12.32 15.55
C TYR A 264 -0.73 -12.07 14.26
N GLN A 265 -0.55 -12.93 13.26
CA GLN A 265 -1.09 -12.76 11.92
C GLN A 265 -1.93 -13.96 11.50
N VAL A 266 -3.08 -13.68 10.90
CA VAL A 266 -3.88 -14.69 10.20
C VAL A 266 -3.58 -14.59 8.71
N PHE A 267 -3.13 -15.68 8.10
CA PHE A 267 -2.94 -15.76 6.65
C PHE A 267 -4.16 -16.37 5.99
N VAL A 268 -4.66 -15.66 4.98
CA VAL A 268 -5.75 -16.10 4.11
C VAL A 268 -5.21 -16.37 2.71
N ASP A 269 -5.89 -17.24 2.00
CA ASP A 269 -5.67 -17.56 0.59
C ASP A 269 -7.01 -17.48 -0.14
N ILE A 270 -6.95 -17.31 -1.45
CA ILE A 270 -8.12 -17.15 -2.31
C ILE A 270 -8.22 -18.27 -3.34
N GLU A 271 -9.45 -18.53 -3.77
CA GLU A 271 -9.76 -19.36 -4.92
C GLU A 271 -10.25 -18.48 -6.07
N GLU A 272 -9.72 -18.76 -7.26
CA GLU A 272 -10.05 -18.05 -8.49
C GLU A 272 -10.66 -19.02 -9.51
N LYS A 273 -11.76 -18.63 -10.13
CA LYS A 273 -12.48 -19.44 -11.10
C LYS A 273 -11.56 -19.84 -12.26
N ASN A 274 -11.53 -21.13 -12.55
CA ASN A 274 -10.73 -21.73 -13.62
C ASN A 274 -9.20 -21.58 -13.45
N VAL A 275 -8.71 -21.19 -12.27
CA VAL A 275 -7.28 -21.15 -11.97
C VAL A 275 -6.99 -22.19 -10.90
N ARG A 276 -6.06 -23.12 -11.18
CA ARG A 276 -5.62 -24.06 -10.14
C ARG A 276 -4.77 -23.32 -9.12
N GLN A 277 -4.94 -23.65 -7.85
CA GLN A 277 -4.19 -23.01 -6.75
C GLN A 277 -2.67 -23.04 -6.98
N GLU A 278 -2.15 -24.18 -7.42
CA GLU A 278 -0.73 -24.42 -7.70
C GLU A 278 -0.20 -23.65 -8.92
N ASP A 279 -1.08 -23.11 -9.75
CA ASP A 279 -0.72 -22.27 -10.89
C ASP A 279 -0.65 -20.79 -10.53
N ARG A 280 -1.16 -20.35 -9.37
CA ARG A 280 -0.99 -18.97 -8.91
C ARG A 280 0.48 -18.67 -8.57
N PHE A 281 0.94 -17.47 -8.91
CA PHE A 281 2.31 -17.03 -8.66
C PHE A 281 2.43 -15.52 -8.60
N GLU A 282 2.72 -15.01 -7.41
CA GLU A 282 2.89 -13.58 -7.13
C GLU A 282 4.29 -13.31 -6.57
N ILE A 283 4.72 -12.04 -6.56
CA ILE A 283 6.11 -11.67 -6.24
C ILE A 283 6.58 -12.14 -4.85
N ASN A 284 5.66 -12.20 -3.86
CA ASN A 284 5.93 -12.57 -2.48
C ASN A 284 5.63 -14.05 -2.18
N HIS A 285 5.61 -14.91 -3.19
CA HIS A 285 5.28 -16.33 -3.05
C HIS A 285 6.47 -17.23 -2.61
N HIS A 286 7.58 -16.68 -2.14
CA HIS A 286 8.79 -17.45 -1.81
C HIS A 286 8.50 -18.60 -0.82
N ALA A 287 7.96 -18.28 0.37
CA ALA A 287 7.57 -19.31 1.34
C ALA A 287 6.34 -20.12 0.89
N TYR A 288 5.37 -19.44 0.26
CA TYR A 288 4.14 -20.07 -0.25
C TYR A 288 4.42 -21.24 -1.22
N ARG A 289 5.41 -21.07 -2.10
CA ARG A 289 5.85 -22.08 -3.06
C ARG A 289 6.74 -23.13 -2.42
N LEU A 290 7.63 -22.72 -1.53
CA LEU A 290 8.48 -23.64 -0.78
C LEU A 290 7.65 -24.65 0.02
N TYR A 291 6.53 -24.22 0.61
CA TYR A 291 5.62 -25.10 1.36
C TYR A 291 4.95 -26.17 0.50
N GLN A 292 4.84 -25.95 -0.82
CA GLN A 292 4.33 -26.95 -1.76
C GLN A 292 5.40 -27.99 -2.14
N SER A 293 6.68 -27.71 -1.83
CA SER A 293 7.81 -28.55 -2.22
C SER A 293 7.85 -29.86 -1.44
N LYS A 294 7.99 -30.97 -2.18
CA LYS A 294 8.13 -32.29 -1.56
C LYS A 294 9.46 -32.45 -0.82
N CYS A 295 10.54 -31.81 -1.25
CA CYS A 295 11.81 -31.87 -0.53
C CYS A 295 11.74 -31.06 0.78
N TYR A 296 11.10 -29.89 0.76
CA TYR A 296 10.85 -29.11 1.97
C TYR A 296 10.00 -29.89 2.98
N GLN A 297 8.84 -30.40 2.55
CA GLN A 297 7.96 -31.24 3.38
C GLN A 297 8.69 -32.49 3.92
N GLY A 298 9.47 -33.15 3.06
CA GLY A 298 10.23 -34.35 3.39
C GLY A 298 11.43 -34.09 4.33
N SER A 299 11.97 -32.87 4.35
CA SER A 299 13.11 -32.50 5.20
C SER A 299 12.77 -32.47 6.70
N ARG A 300 11.48 -32.39 7.04
CA ARG A 300 10.96 -32.29 8.42
C ARG A 300 11.62 -31.15 9.21
N GLY A 301 11.75 -29.97 8.58
CA GLY A 301 12.27 -28.75 9.19
C GLY A 301 13.79 -28.55 9.07
N LYS A 302 14.52 -29.52 8.50
CA LYS A 302 15.96 -29.37 8.25
C LYS A 302 16.28 -28.37 7.14
N LEU A 303 15.40 -28.26 6.12
CA LEU A 303 15.50 -27.25 5.07
C LEU A 303 14.69 -26.00 5.47
N GLY A 304 15.26 -24.82 5.25
CA GLY A 304 14.60 -23.53 5.42
C GLY A 304 15.30 -22.44 4.59
N CYS A 305 14.90 -21.18 4.75
CA CYS A 305 15.42 -20.06 3.94
C CYS A 305 16.96 -19.95 4.05
N VAL A 306 17.47 -20.02 5.29
CA VAL A 306 18.90 -19.86 5.60
C VAL A 306 19.75 -21.10 5.28
N SER A 307 19.13 -22.20 4.82
CA SER A 307 19.87 -23.34 4.28
C SER A 307 20.53 -23.01 2.94
N CYS A 308 19.92 -22.11 2.16
CA CYS A 308 20.41 -21.70 0.84
C CYS A 308 20.93 -20.26 0.82
N HIS A 309 20.38 -19.39 1.66
CA HIS A 309 20.65 -17.94 1.64
C HIS A 309 21.37 -17.47 2.90
N ASP A 310 22.42 -16.68 2.71
CA ASP A 310 22.99 -15.86 3.79
C ASP A 310 22.27 -14.51 3.80
N PRO A 311 21.56 -14.14 4.89
CA PRO A 311 20.85 -12.87 4.97
C PRO A 311 21.79 -11.66 5.13
N HIS A 312 23.09 -11.88 5.42
CA HIS A 312 24.08 -10.82 5.66
C HIS A 312 25.09 -10.67 4.53
N ARG A 313 25.27 -11.67 3.66
CA ARG A 313 26.22 -11.64 2.54
C ARG A 313 25.52 -11.77 1.20
N LYS A 314 25.78 -10.82 0.30
CA LYS A 314 25.39 -10.93 -1.10
C LYS A 314 26.29 -11.95 -1.80
N ILE A 315 25.69 -12.97 -2.41
CA ILE A 315 26.41 -13.93 -3.26
C ILE A 315 26.71 -13.25 -4.59
N ALA A 316 27.99 -13.22 -4.99
CA ALA A 316 28.40 -12.63 -6.25
C ALA A 316 27.82 -13.42 -7.44
N GLU A 317 27.57 -12.77 -8.57
CA GLU A 317 26.87 -13.39 -9.71
C GLU A 317 27.60 -14.65 -10.21
N GLU A 318 28.92 -14.57 -10.27
CA GLU A 318 29.84 -15.63 -10.65
C GLU A 318 29.88 -16.81 -9.65
N GLU A 319 29.51 -16.59 -8.38
CA GLU A 319 29.49 -17.63 -7.34
C GLU A 319 28.15 -18.35 -7.25
N LYS A 320 27.06 -17.76 -7.78
CA LYS A 320 25.68 -18.24 -7.56
C LYS A 320 25.48 -19.68 -8.00
N GLN A 321 25.93 -20.04 -9.20
CA GLN A 321 25.71 -21.38 -9.75
C GLN A 321 26.32 -22.45 -8.83
N ASP A 322 27.61 -22.28 -8.49
CA ASP A 322 28.34 -23.24 -7.68
C ASP A 322 27.80 -23.33 -6.26
N HIS A 323 27.48 -22.17 -5.64
CA HIS A 323 26.89 -22.11 -4.31
C HIS A 323 25.55 -22.85 -4.23
N PHE A 324 24.59 -22.53 -5.09
CA PHE A 324 23.28 -23.17 -5.01
C PHE A 324 23.34 -24.66 -5.39
N ARG A 325 24.23 -25.02 -6.33
CA ARG A 325 24.47 -26.42 -6.65
C ARG A 325 24.99 -27.20 -5.45
N SER A 326 25.98 -26.66 -4.72
CA SER A 326 26.55 -27.38 -3.57
C SER A 326 25.50 -27.67 -2.51
N VAL A 327 24.59 -26.72 -2.26
CA VAL A 327 23.47 -26.90 -1.33
C VAL A 327 22.54 -28.04 -1.77
N CYS A 328 22.21 -28.14 -3.06
CA CYS A 328 21.41 -29.26 -3.57
C CYS A 328 22.12 -30.61 -3.35
N LEU A 329 23.43 -30.66 -3.55
CA LEU A 329 24.25 -31.87 -3.46
C LEU A 329 24.46 -32.38 -2.03
N GLU A 330 24.15 -31.59 -1.00
CA GLU A 330 24.17 -32.06 0.39
C GLU A 330 23.13 -33.17 0.64
N CYS A 331 22.01 -33.14 -0.09
CA CYS A 331 20.93 -34.12 0.02
C CYS A 331 20.73 -34.98 -1.23
N HIS A 332 21.12 -34.48 -2.41
CA HIS A 332 20.88 -35.14 -3.69
C HIS A 332 22.16 -35.63 -4.34
N GLN A 333 22.10 -36.82 -4.94
CA GLN A 333 23.15 -37.26 -5.86
C GLN A 333 22.95 -36.58 -7.21
N ALA A 334 24.04 -36.16 -7.84
CA ALA A 334 24.01 -35.67 -9.21
C ALA A 334 23.43 -36.75 -10.14
N HIS A 335 22.62 -36.33 -11.11
CA HIS A 335 21.99 -37.21 -12.09
C HIS A 335 22.20 -36.69 -13.51
N ASP A 336 22.08 -37.58 -14.49
CA ASP A 336 22.18 -37.28 -15.92
C ASP A 336 20.81 -37.18 -16.62
N ALA A 337 19.72 -37.27 -15.84
CA ALA A 337 18.36 -37.15 -16.34
C ALA A 337 18.15 -35.80 -17.03
N LYS A 338 17.97 -35.83 -18.36
CA LYS A 338 17.66 -34.63 -19.15
C LYS A 338 16.18 -34.27 -19.06
N PRO A 339 15.85 -32.96 -19.07
CA PRO A 339 14.47 -32.53 -19.03
C PRO A 339 13.73 -32.95 -20.32
N VAL A 340 12.45 -33.33 -20.17
CA VAL A 340 11.57 -33.60 -21.32
C VAL A 340 11.17 -32.31 -22.04
N SER A 341 11.22 -31.18 -21.33
CA SER A 341 10.88 -29.87 -21.85
C SER A 341 11.90 -29.37 -22.87
N GLU A 342 11.41 -28.94 -24.04
CA GLU A 342 12.25 -28.40 -25.11
C GLU A 342 12.96 -27.10 -24.70
N ILE A 343 12.32 -26.28 -23.86
CA ILE A 343 12.86 -25.00 -23.37
C ILE A 343 14.15 -25.19 -22.56
N TYR A 344 14.26 -26.32 -21.85
CA TYR A 344 15.38 -26.61 -20.96
C TYR A 344 16.32 -27.67 -21.53
N ARG A 345 16.12 -28.12 -22.79
CA ARG A 345 16.88 -29.24 -23.41
C ARG A 345 18.39 -29.02 -23.38
N ASP A 346 18.81 -27.78 -23.61
CA ASP A 346 20.22 -27.39 -23.73
C ASP A 346 20.80 -26.80 -22.44
N VAL A 347 20.02 -26.77 -21.35
CA VAL A 347 20.51 -26.33 -20.04
C VAL A 347 21.52 -27.34 -19.51
N PRO A 348 22.73 -26.91 -19.09
CA PRO A 348 23.69 -27.80 -18.45
C PRO A 348 23.09 -28.54 -17.26
N LEU A 349 23.33 -29.86 -17.16
CA LEU A 349 22.82 -30.73 -16.09
C LEU A 349 23.26 -30.32 -14.67
N ASP A 350 24.20 -29.40 -14.65
CA ASP A 350 24.99 -28.96 -13.53
C ASP A 350 24.43 -27.62 -12.97
N GLN A 351 23.42 -27.07 -13.66
CA GLN A 351 22.59 -25.91 -13.27
C GLN A 351 21.24 -26.36 -12.67
N CYS A 352 21.26 -26.87 -11.43
CA CYS A 352 20.07 -27.42 -10.78
C CYS A 352 18.91 -26.41 -10.68
N VAL A 353 19.20 -25.15 -10.33
CA VAL A 353 18.19 -24.10 -10.11
C VAL A 353 17.44 -23.75 -11.40
N THR A 354 18.11 -23.72 -12.55
CA THR A 354 17.48 -23.35 -13.84
C THR A 354 16.30 -24.26 -14.19
N CYS A 355 16.42 -25.56 -13.92
CA CYS A 355 15.36 -26.53 -14.21
C CYS A 355 14.41 -26.75 -13.01
N HIS A 356 14.94 -26.86 -11.80
CA HIS A 356 14.14 -27.26 -10.64
C HIS A 356 13.46 -26.06 -9.94
N MET A 357 13.98 -24.85 -10.15
CA MET A 357 13.48 -23.59 -9.59
C MET A 357 13.45 -22.51 -10.69
N PRO A 358 12.71 -22.73 -11.79
CA PRO A 358 12.78 -21.85 -12.95
C PRO A 358 12.30 -20.43 -12.61
N LEU A 359 12.79 -19.45 -13.36
CA LEU A 359 12.25 -18.10 -13.33
C LEU A 359 10.80 -18.11 -13.84
N ARG A 360 9.94 -17.38 -13.15
CA ARG A 360 8.53 -17.26 -13.46
C ARG A 360 8.10 -15.81 -13.33
N ARG A 361 7.32 -15.34 -14.29
CA ARG A 361 6.73 -14.00 -14.26
C ARG A 361 5.64 -13.93 -13.20
N SER A 362 5.70 -12.92 -12.34
CA SER A 362 4.67 -12.64 -11.34
C SER A 362 3.39 -12.13 -11.99
N GLN A 363 2.24 -12.49 -11.42
CA GLN A 363 0.93 -12.07 -11.91
C GLN A 363 0.52 -10.68 -11.42
N ASP A 364 1.00 -10.30 -10.24
CA ASP A 364 0.72 -9.04 -9.55
C ASP A 364 1.68 -7.90 -9.96
N VAL A 365 2.92 -8.25 -10.28
CA VAL A 365 3.91 -7.34 -10.85
C VAL A 365 4.40 -7.92 -12.17
N VAL A 366 3.67 -7.63 -13.26
CA VAL A 366 3.85 -8.32 -14.54
C VAL A 366 5.20 -8.06 -15.22
N GLU A 367 5.93 -7.03 -14.81
CA GLU A 367 7.26 -6.73 -15.34
C GLU A 367 8.39 -7.51 -14.65
N VAL A 368 8.11 -8.20 -13.53
CA VAL A 368 9.12 -8.85 -12.70
C VAL A 368 9.18 -10.37 -12.92
N LEU A 369 10.39 -10.92 -12.96
CA LEU A 369 10.67 -12.35 -12.93
C LEU A 369 11.22 -12.74 -11.55
N VAL A 370 10.66 -13.80 -10.96
CA VAL A 370 11.08 -14.35 -9.66
C VAL A 370 11.35 -15.83 -9.80
N THR A 371 12.34 -16.33 -9.07
CA THR A 371 12.63 -17.77 -8.94
C THR A 371 11.45 -18.49 -8.27
N ASP A 372 10.89 -19.53 -8.91
CA ASP A 372 9.82 -20.35 -8.32
C ASP A 372 10.41 -21.30 -7.26
N HIS A 373 10.11 -21.03 -5.98
CA HIS A 373 10.65 -21.78 -4.84
C HIS A 373 9.96 -23.14 -4.59
N TRP A 374 9.12 -23.63 -5.51
CA TRP A 374 8.48 -24.95 -5.35
C TRP A 374 9.48 -26.12 -5.45
N ILE A 375 10.65 -25.95 -6.08
CA ILE A 375 11.66 -27.02 -6.24
C ILE A 375 11.04 -28.29 -6.82
N ARG A 376 10.78 -28.30 -8.12
CA ARG A 376 10.03 -29.36 -8.80
C ARG A 376 10.96 -30.41 -9.35
N ARG A 377 10.58 -31.69 -9.30
CA ARG A 377 11.35 -32.76 -9.98
C ARG A 377 11.35 -32.60 -11.50
N SER A 378 10.23 -32.17 -12.07
CA SER A 378 10.08 -31.96 -13.51
C SER A 378 9.96 -30.46 -13.81
N PRO A 379 10.79 -29.90 -14.70
CA PRO A 379 10.64 -28.52 -15.14
C PRO A 379 9.34 -28.34 -15.95
N PRO A 380 8.84 -27.11 -16.07
CA PRO A 380 7.69 -26.83 -16.89
C PRO A 380 7.95 -27.06 -18.38
N THR A 381 6.90 -27.44 -19.11
CA THR A 381 6.90 -27.53 -20.57
C THR A 381 6.58 -26.20 -21.24
N GLU A 382 6.03 -25.24 -20.49
CA GLU A 382 5.69 -23.91 -20.96
C GLU A 382 6.74 -22.89 -20.54
N ASP A 383 6.89 -21.85 -21.36
CA ASP A 383 7.75 -20.71 -21.05
C ASP A 383 6.98 -19.72 -20.16
N TRP A 384 7.31 -19.75 -18.87
CA TRP A 384 6.71 -18.90 -17.85
C TRP A 384 7.34 -17.51 -17.75
N THR A 385 8.33 -17.20 -18.60
CA THR A 385 8.96 -15.87 -18.63
C THR A 385 8.28 -14.92 -19.62
N LYS A 386 7.38 -15.46 -20.46
CA LYS A 386 6.60 -14.69 -21.43
C LYS A 386 5.91 -13.49 -20.79
N PRO A 387 5.86 -12.33 -21.47
CA PRO A 387 5.15 -11.16 -20.98
C PRO A 387 3.69 -11.47 -20.61
N LEU A 388 3.24 -10.88 -19.51
CA LEU A 388 1.85 -10.90 -19.07
C LEU A 388 1.29 -9.49 -19.13
N SER A 389 -0.02 -9.38 -19.36
CA SER A 389 -0.73 -8.12 -19.17
C SER A 389 -1.34 -8.11 -17.79
N GLU A 390 -1.25 -6.97 -17.11
CA GLU A 390 -1.92 -6.76 -15.83
C GLU A 390 -3.43 -6.93 -15.99
N LYS A 391 -4.09 -7.53 -15.00
CA LYS A 391 -5.53 -7.80 -14.99
C LYS A 391 -6.12 -7.36 -13.67
N SER A 392 -7.37 -6.92 -13.71
CA SER A 392 -8.13 -6.67 -12.48
C SER A 392 -8.25 -7.99 -11.71
N SER A 393 -7.85 -7.95 -10.46
CA SER A 393 -7.99 -9.06 -9.53
C SER A 393 -9.46 -9.34 -9.20
N SER A 394 -9.81 -10.63 -9.11
CA SER A 394 -11.11 -11.11 -8.63
C SER A 394 -10.92 -12.46 -7.97
N PHE A 395 -11.76 -12.79 -6.98
CA PHE A 395 -11.75 -14.09 -6.30
C PHE A 395 -13.18 -14.57 -6.06
N ASP A 396 -13.36 -15.88 -5.96
CA ASP A 396 -14.67 -16.52 -5.75
C ASP A 396 -14.86 -16.99 -4.30
N ALA A 397 -13.76 -17.32 -3.62
CA ALA A 397 -13.77 -17.74 -2.22
C ALA A 397 -12.49 -17.33 -1.49
N ILE A 398 -12.62 -17.20 -0.18
CA ILE A 398 -11.52 -16.96 0.76
C ILE A 398 -11.45 -18.12 1.76
N ARG A 399 -10.24 -18.52 2.14
CA ARG A 399 -9.97 -19.53 3.16
C ARG A 399 -8.74 -19.17 3.98
N PHE A 400 -8.58 -19.79 5.15
CA PHE A 400 -7.29 -19.77 5.83
C PHE A 400 -6.26 -20.50 4.98
N LEU A 401 -5.02 -20.01 5.00
CA LEU A 401 -3.91 -20.61 4.24
C LEU A 401 -3.74 -22.10 4.57
N ASN A 402 -3.77 -22.45 5.86
CA ASN A 402 -3.72 -23.83 6.35
C ASN A 402 -4.21 -23.89 7.82
N SER A 403 -4.23 -25.09 8.39
CA SER A 403 -4.66 -25.33 9.78
C SER A 403 -3.79 -24.65 10.83
N ASP A 404 -2.53 -24.32 10.53
CA ASP A 404 -1.64 -23.65 11.48
C ASP A 404 -1.99 -22.17 11.66
N PHE A 405 -2.51 -21.52 10.62
CA PHE A 405 -2.93 -20.11 10.65
C PHE A 405 -4.42 -19.90 10.90
N GLN A 406 -5.18 -20.98 11.03
CA GLN A 406 -6.59 -20.89 11.39
C GLN A 406 -6.74 -20.60 12.90
N PRO A 407 -7.41 -19.51 13.29
CA PRO A 407 -7.70 -19.25 14.69
C PRO A 407 -8.56 -20.36 15.32
N ASN A 408 -8.25 -20.73 16.56
CA ASN A 408 -8.95 -21.77 17.32
C ASN A 408 -10.10 -21.21 18.19
N GLU A 409 -10.68 -20.10 17.79
CA GLU A 409 -11.68 -19.34 18.54
C GLU A 409 -13.02 -19.20 17.79
N PRO A 410 -14.15 -19.00 18.50
CA PRO A 410 -15.45 -18.82 17.86
C PRO A 410 -15.50 -17.65 16.88
N SER A 411 -14.71 -16.60 17.13
CA SER A 411 -14.57 -15.40 16.29
C SER A 411 -13.76 -15.60 15.01
N LYS A 412 -13.29 -16.82 14.69
CA LYS A 412 -12.46 -17.08 13.50
C LYS A 412 -13.08 -16.57 12.19
N GLY A 413 -14.42 -16.59 12.06
CA GLY A 413 -15.11 -16.10 10.86
C GLY A 413 -14.88 -14.60 10.61
N LEU A 414 -14.65 -13.80 11.65
CA LEU A 414 -14.33 -12.37 11.52
C LEU A 414 -13.05 -12.18 10.70
N TYR A 415 -12.06 -13.06 10.86
CA TYR A 415 -10.78 -13.02 10.14
C TYR A 415 -10.87 -13.37 8.65
N LEU A 416 -12.00 -13.94 8.19
CA LEU A 416 -12.29 -14.12 6.77
C LEU A 416 -13.09 -12.94 6.20
N ALA A 417 -13.94 -12.31 7.02
CA ALA A 417 -14.76 -11.17 6.60
C ALA A 417 -13.95 -9.87 6.53
N SER A 418 -13.13 -9.57 7.54
CA SER A 418 -12.37 -8.32 7.65
C SER A 418 -11.46 -8.03 6.46
N PRO A 419 -10.63 -8.98 5.95
CA PRO A 419 -9.82 -8.71 4.75
C PRO A 419 -10.65 -8.31 3.53
N VAL A 420 -11.82 -8.95 3.36
CA VAL A 420 -12.74 -8.65 2.26
C VAL A 420 -13.32 -7.25 2.41
N ILE A 421 -13.82 -6.89 3.59
CA ILE A 421 -14.36 -5.55 3.86
C ILE A 421 -13.31 -4.45 3.69
N ARG A 422 -12.07 -4.68 4.14
CA ARG A 422 -11.00 -3.69 4.00
C ARG A 422 -10.57 -3.47 2.54
N THR A 423 -10.76 -4.50 1.70
CA THR A 423 -10.40 -4.45 0.27
C THR A 423 -11.58 -3.99 -0.59
N ILE A 424 -12.79 -4.41 -0.25
CA ILE A 424 -14.05 -4.18 -0.97
C ILE A 424 -15.12 -3.74 0.07
N PRO A 425 -15.09 -2.47 0.51
CA PRO A 425 -15.94 -2.00 1.62
C PRO A 425 -17.45 -2.07 1.35
N ASP A 426 -17.87 -2.07 0.08
CA ASP A 426 -19.26 -2.19 -0.37
C ASP A 426 -19.72 -3.65 -0.56
N ASN A 427 -18.93 -4.64 -0.11
CA ASN A 427 -19.33 -6.05 -0.23
C ASN A 427 -20.44 -6.41 0.78
N ALA A 428 -21.68 -6.43 0.31
CA ALA A 428 -22.87 -6.76 1.09
C ALA A 428 -22.76 -8.11 1.83
N SER A 429 -22.34 -9.16 1.12
CA SER A 429 -22.27 -10.51 1.70
C SER A 429 -21.21 -10.64 2.78
N ALA A 430 -20.06 -9.97 2.61
CA ALA A 430 -19.02 -9.94 3.64
C ALA A 430 -19.48 -9.16 4.88
N MET A 431 -20.25 -8.08 4.70
CA MET A 431 -20.81 -7.30 5.80
C MET A 431 -21.85 -8.11 6.59
N GLU A 432 -22.77 -8.76 5.89
CA GLU A 432 -23.78 -9.64 6.51
C GLU A 432 -23.11 -10.79 7.28
N TYR A 433 -22.09 -11.42 6.68
CA TYR A 433 -21.32 -12.47 7.34
C TYR A 433 -20.56 -11.94 8.57
N LEU A 434 -19.94 -10.75 8.49
CA LEU A 434 -19.30 -10.10 9.63
C LEU A 434 -20.31 -9.88 10.77
N GLN A 435 -21.48 -9.31 10.49
CA GLN A 435 -22.52 -9.07 11.48
C GLN A 435 -23.01 -10.36 12.14
N GLN A 436 -23.24 -11.42 11.36
CA GLN A 436 -23.62 -12.72 11.88
C GLN A 436 -22.54 -13.27 12.84
N GLN A 437 -21.28 -13.26 12.41
CA GLN A 437 -20.17 -13.74 13.24
C GLN A 437 -20.00 -12.90 14.51
N MET A 438 -20.23 -11.59 14.44
CA MET A 438 -20.18 -10.71 15.61
C MET A 438 -21.27 -11.06 16.64
N GLN A 439 -22.48 -11.39 16.19
CA GLN A 439 -23.59 -11.81 17.06
C GLN A 439 -23.34 -13.18 17.72
N GLU A 440 -22.79 -14.14 16.96
CA GLU A 440 -22.54 -15.50 17.45
C GLU A 440 -21.39 -15.58 18.46
N SER A 441 -20.37 -14.72 18.32
CA SER A 441 -19.11 -14.85 19.06
C SER A 441 -18.96 -13.91 20.27
N GLN A 442 -19.90 -12.99 20.51
CA GLN A 442 -19.82 -11.96 21.57
C GLN A 442 -18.47 -11.20 21.54
N VAL A 443 -18.25 -10.45 20.45
CA VAL A 443 -17.01 -9.73 20.19
C VAL A 443 -16.67 -8.74 21.29
N LYS A 444 -15.44 -8.80 21.80
CA LYS A 444 -14.93 -7.89 22.84
C LYS A 444 -14.10 -6.77 22.24
N GLU A 445 -13.45 -7.05 21.12
CA GLU A 445 -12.54 -6.16 20.44
C GLU A 445 -13.32 -5.09 19.67
N ILE A 446 -12.81 -3.86 19.69
CA ILE A 446 -13.46 -2.75 18.98
C ILE A 446 -13.21 -2.81 17.47
N THR A 447 -12.15 -3.50 17.04
CA THR A 447 -11.67 -3.52 15.66
C THR A 447 -12.72 -4.00 14.64
N PRO A 448 -13.46 -5.11 14.88
CA PRO A 448 -14.54 -5.53 13.99
C PRO A 448 -15.68 -4.50 13.86
N TYR A 449 -15.93 -3.67 14.87
CA TYR A 449 -16.94 -2.60 14.78
C TYR A 449 -16.52 -1.48 13.83
N TYR A 450 -15.22 -1.19 13.71
CA TYR A 450 -14.73 -0.27 12.69
C TYR A 450 -14.86 -0.85 11.27
N ASP A 451 -14.53 -2.14 11.10
CA ASP A 451 -14.74 -2.84 9.83
C ASP A 451 -16.24 -2.78 9.45
N LEU A 452 -17.14 -3.05 10.41
CA LEU A 452 -18.59 -2.97 10.23
C LEU A 452 -19.06 -1.55 9.89
N LEU A 453 -18.60 -0.53 10.64
CA LEU A 453 -18.96 0.87 10.42
C LEU A 453 -18.59 1.31 8.99
N SER A 454 -17.37 0.98 8.56
CA SER A 454 -16.91 1.25 7.20
C SER A 454 -17.82 0.59 6.16
N ALA A 455 -18.17 -0.69 6.35
CA ALA A 455 -19.06 -1.41 5.45
C ALA A 455 -20.46 -0.80 5.38
N GLN A 456 -21.06 -0.46 6.54
CA GLN A 456 -22.39 0.13 6.62
C GLN A 456 -22.46 1.50 5.92
N ILE A 457 -21.45 2.35 6.09
CA ILE A 457 -21.37 3.66 5.41
C ILE A 457 -21.33 3.48 3.88
N ASN A 458 -20.49 2.56 3.39
CA ASN A 458 -20.36 2.29 1.95
C ASN A 458 -21.63 1.66 1.36
N GLN A 459 -22.35 0.87 2.16
CA GLN A 459 -23.65 0.28 1.81
C GLN A 459 -24.85 1.20 2.06
N HIS A 460 -24.59 2.46 2.45
CA HIS A 460 -25.63 3.47 2.75
C HIS A 460 -26.62 3.06 3.85
N GLN A 461 -26.22 2.19 4.76
CA GLN A 461 -27.00 1.77 5.93
C GLN A 461 -26.83 2.77 7.09
N TYR A 462 -27.27 4.01 6.90
CA TYR A 462 -26.94 5.14 7.79
C TYR A 462 -27.45 4.97 9.23
N GLU A 463 -28.63 4.37 9.45
CA GLU A 463 -29.15 4.11 10.81
C GLU A 463 -28.29 3.09 11.57
N GLY A 464 -27.93 1.99 10.91
CA GLY A 464 -27.03 0.98 11.47
C GLY A 464 -25.64 1.55 11.72
N ALA A 465 -25.11 2.32 10.77
CA ALA A 465 -23.82 3.00 10.90
C ALA A 465 -23.80 4.00 12.06
N LYS A 466 -24.86 4.80 12.25
CA LYS A 466 -24.97 5.74 13.37
C LYS A 466 -24.91 5.01 14.72
N THR A 467 -25.66 3.91 14.85
CA THR A 467 -25.64 3.06 16.05
C THR A 467 -24.25 2.48 16.32
N THR A 468 -23.58 1.95 15.28
CA THR A 468 -22.22 1.41 15.40
C THR A 468 -21.21 2.50 15.77
N ALA A 469 -21.33 3.70 15.18
CA ALA A 469 -20.47 4.83 15.50
C ALA A 469 -20.64 5.29 16.95
N GLU A 470 -21.88 5.37 17.45
CA GLU A 470 -22.17 5.71 18.84
C GLU A 470 -21.58 4.69 19.82
N PHE A 471 -21.71 3.39 19.52
CA PHE A 471 -21.05 2.34 20.30
C PHE A 471 -19.53 2.51 20.36
N ILE A 472 -18.89 2.87 19.23
CA ILE A 472 -17.45 3.14 19.21
C ILE A 472 -17.12 4.39 20.05
N LEU A 473 -17.93 5.44 19.95
CA LEU A 473 -17.71 6.69 20.70
C LEU A 473 -17.91 6.53 22.21
N ASP A 474 -18.79 5.62 22.65
CA ASP A 474 -18.95 5.30 24.08
C ASP A 474 -17.66 4.71 24.67
N GLN A 475 -16.90 3.95 23.89
CA GLN A 475 -15.62 3.38 24.32
C GLN A 475 -14.43 4.30 24.02
N GLN A 476 -14.52 5.05 22.92
CA GLN A 476 -13.46 5.92 22.40
C GLN A 476 -14.04 7.28 22.00
N PRO A 477 -14.31 8.19 22.97
CA PRO A 477 -15.05 9.44 22.73
C PRO A 477 -14.38 10.43 21.76
N LYS A 478 -13.11 10.19 21.42
CA LYS A 478 -12.32 11.00 20.48
C LYS A 478 -11.99 10.25 19.18
N SER A 479 -12.65 9.12 18.92
CA SER A 479 -12.48 8.39 17.66
C SER A 479 -12.88 9.29 16.49
N GLU A 480 -11.90 9.72 15.71
CA GLU A 480 -12.10 10.58 14.55
C GLU A 480 -13.01 9.92 13.53
N LEU A 481 -12.73 8.66 13.17
CA LEU A 481 -13.52 7.91 12.19
C LEU A 481 -14.97 7.75 12.64
N ALA A 482 -15.23 7.50 13.92
CA ALA A 482 -16.58 7.37 14.44
C ALA A 482 -17.32 8.73 14.47
N LEU A 483 -16.65 9.82 14.86
CA LEU A 483 -17.23 11.17 14.79
C LEU A 483 -17.56 11.56 13.34
N ILE A 484 -16.64 11.32 12.40
CA ILE A 484 -16.87 11.59 10.97
C ILE A 484 -18.05 10.76 10.46
N SER A 485 -18.07 9.45 10.73
CA SER A 485 -19.14 8.57 10.26
C SER A 485 -20.49 8.95 10.85
N LYS A 486 -20.55 9.31 12.13
CA LYS A 486 -21.77 9.82 12.78
C LYS A 486 -22.26 11.10 12.09
N GLY A 487 -21.38 12.08 11.88
CA GLY A 487 -21.74 13.33 11.19
C GLY A 487 -22.22 13.09 9.75
N VAL A 488 -21.63 12.11 9.04
CA VAL A 488 -22.10 11.71 7.70
C VAL A 488 -23.51 11.13 7.79
N CYS A 489 -23.79 10.25 8.75
CA CYS A 489 -25.13 9.71 8.96
C CYS A 489 -26.17 10.81 9.27
N GLU A 490 -25.85 11.73 10.19
CA GLU A 490 -26.70 12.87 10.54
C GLU A 490 -26.99 13.75 9.31
N PHE A 491 -25.96 14.08 8.55
CA PHE A 491 -26.09 14.87 7.33
C PHE A 491 -26.99 14.18 6.28
N ARG A 492 -26.82 12.86 6.10
CA ARG A 492 -27.62 12.06 5.16
C ARG A 492 -29.07 11.90 5.58
N ASN A 493 -29.34 11.96 6.88
CA ASN A 493 -30.69 11.99 7.44
C ASN A 493 -31.35 13.37 7.40
N GLY A 494 -30.63 14.40 6.92
CA GLY A 494 -31.13 15.78 6.86
C GLY A 494 -30.96 16.59 8.15
N GLU A 495 -30.26 16.03 9.15
CA GLU A 495 -29.97 16.67 10.44
C GLU A 495 -28.75 17.61 10.30
N ILE A 496 -28.85 18.62 9.42
CA ILE A 496 -27.70 19.44 8.98
C ILE A 496 -27.02 20.18 10.15
N ASP A 497 -27.80 20.75 11.08
CA ASP A 497 -27.25 21.47 12.23
C ASP A 497 -26.52 20.53 13.20
N THR A 498 -27.08 19.36 13.46
CA THR A 498 -26.44 18.32 14.27
C THR A 498 -25.13 17.84 13.62
N ALA A 499 -25.15 17.61 12.31
CA ALA A 499 -23.97 17.21 11.56
C ALA A 499 -22.86 18.27 11.61
N LEU A 500 -23.21 19.56 11.53
CA LEU A 500 -22.27 20.67 11.70
C LEU A 500 -21.58 20.61 13.07
N GLU A 501 -22.34 20.43 14.14
CA GLU A 501 -21.79 20.30 15.49
C GLU A 501 -20.87 19.08 15.62
N THR A 502 -21.28 17.93 15.08
CA THR A 502 -20.48 16.69 15.10
C THR A 502 -19.18 16.83 14.32
N PHE A 503 -19.17 17.47 13.14
CA PHE A 503 -17.92 17.73 12.40
C PHE A 503 -17.03 18.78 13.09
N LEU A 504 -17.61 19.76 13.79
CA LEU A 504 -16.85 20.66 14.67
C LEU A 504 -16.25 19.93 15.88
N GLN A 505 -16.89 18.86 16.37
CA GLN A 505 -16.29 17.98 17.38
C GLN A 505 -15.16 17.15 16.78
N ALA A 506 -15.33 16.61 15.57
CA ALA A 506 -14.28 15.84 14.87
C ALA A 506 -13.00 16.67 14.65
N THR A 507 -13.13 17.92 14.17
CA THR A 507 -11.99 18.84 14.00
C THR A 507 -11.32 19.23 15.32
N ARG A 508 -12.06 19.27 16.43
CA ARG A 508 -11.50 19.46 17.78
C ARG A 508 -10.81 18.21 18.31
N ALA A 509 -11.30 17.02 17.97
CA ALA A 509 -10.69 15.75 18.36
C ALA A 509 -9.36 15.53 17.63
N ASN A 510 -9.28 15.87 16.33
CA ASN A 510 -8.06 15.87 15.55
C ASN A 510 -7.94 17.12 14.64
N PRO A 511 -7.19 18.16 15.07
CA PRO A 511 -6.95 19.38 14.27
C PRO A 511 -6.11 19.18 12.99
N GLU A 512 -5.53 18.00 12.80
CA GLU A 512 -4.74 17.66 11.60
C GLU A 512 -5.48 16.65 10.70
N SER A 513 -6.79 16.46 10.93
CA SER A 513 -7.65 15.60 10.10
C SER A 513 -8.15 16.31 8.84
N ALA A 514 -7.57 15.98 7.69
CA ALA A 514 -8.08 16.42 6.40
C ALA A 514 -9.55 15.99 6.16
N ASN A 515 -9.93 14.78 6.59
CA ASN A 515 -11.28 14.26 6.40
C ASN A 515 -12.32 15.02 7.24
N SER A 516 -11.99 15.44 8.46
CA SER A 516 -12.90 16.22 9.31
C SER A 516 -13.18 17.59 8.70
N TYR A 517 -12.15 18.30 8.23
CA TYR A 517 -12.32 19.60 7.57
C TYR A 517 -13.03 19.47 6.22
N TYR A 518 -12.80 18.39 5.48
CA TYR A 518 -13.52 18.15 4.23
C TYR A 518 -15.03 18.05 4.48
N ASN A 519 -15.45 17.19 5.41
CA ASN A 519 -16.86 17.02 5.72
C ASN A 519 -17.49 18.28 6.33
N LEU A 520 -16.75 19.01 7.18
CA LEU A 520 -17.17 20.32 7.67
C LEU A 520 -17.41 21.31 6.51
N GLY A 521 -16.49 21.37 5.55
CA GLY A 521 -16.61 22.22 4.37
C GLY A 521 -17.83 21.87 3.50
N ILE A 522 -18.15 20.57 3.35
CA ILE A 522 -19.35 20.12 2.64
C ILE A 522 -20.62 20.63 3.34
N VAL A 523 -20.72 20.46 4.67
CA VAL A 523 -21.89 20.92 5.43
C VAL A 523 -22.05 22.43 5.33
N LEU A 524 -20.98 23.20 5.51
CA LEU A 524 -20.99 24.66 5.38
C LEU A 524 -21.41 25.12 3.97
N GLN A 525 -20.89 24.47 2.93
CA GLN A 525 -21.27 24.76 1.54
C GLN A 525 -22.76 24.45 1.29
N THR A 526 -23.29 23.37 1.86
CA THR A 526 -24.72 23.06 1.79
C THR A 526 -25.58 24.09 2.53
N ILE A 527 -25.16 24.54 3.71
CA ILE A 527 -25.84 25.63 4.43
C ILE A 527 -25.87 26.89 3.58
N ALA A 528 -24.75 27.27 2.95
CA ALA A 528 -24.69 28.43 2.06
C ALA A 528 -25.68 28.33 0.88
N LYS A 529 -25.78 27.15 0.26
CA LYS A 529 -26.74 26.88 -0.83
C LYS A 529 -28.18 26.98 -0.34
N ASN A 530 -28.51 26.37 0.79
CA ASN A 530 -29.85 26.42 1.38
C ASN A 530 -30.26 27.87 1.73
N LEU A 531 -29.32 28.68 2.24
CA LEU A 531 -29.55 30.10 2.49
C LEU A 531 -29.83 30.87 1.19
N ALA A 532 -29.07 30.60 0.12
CA ALA A 532 -29.28 31.23 -1.18
C ALA A 532 -30.67 30.91 -1.79
N ASP A 533 -31.22 29.74 -1.49
CA ASP A 533 -32.57 29.37 -1.92
C ASP A 533 -33.68 30.05 -1.09
N GLN A 534 -33.38 30.42 0.16
CA GLN A 534 -34.36 30.95 1.13
C GLN A 534 -34.35 32.48 1.22
N THR A 535 -33.22 33.12 0.96
CA THR A 535 -33.02 34.56 1.17
C THR A 535 -32.14 35.18 0.09
N SER A 536 -32.32 36.48 -0.14
CA SER A 536 -31.43 37.30 -0.98
C SER A 536 -30.34 38.01 -0.17
N GLU A 537 -30.18 37.68 1.12
CA GLU A 537 -29.15 38.25 2.01
C GLU A 537 -27.74 37.75 1.62
N SER A 538 -27.11 38.50 0.71
CA SER A 538 -25.77 38.18 0.15
C SER A 538 -24.71 37.95 1.23
N MET A 539 -24.72 38.73 2.31
CA MET A 539 -23.67 38.69 3.32
C MET A 539 -23.61 37.36 4.09
N ALA A 540 -24.75 36.81 4.50
CA ALA A 540 -24.79 35.53 5.22
C ALA A 540 -24.41 34.35 4.31
N ILE A 541 -24.75 34.43 3.03
CA ILE A 541 -24.38 33.43 2.02
C ILE A 541 -22.87 33.47 1.77
N GLU A 542 -22.32 34.67 1.57
CA GLU A 542 -20.88 34.90 1.39
C GLU A 542 -20.09 34.39 2.60
N GLU A 543 -20.50 34.72 3.82
CA GLU A 543 -19.86 34.27 5.06
C GLU A 543 -19.77 32.73 5.11
N LYS A 544 -20.86 32.03 4.80
CA LYS A 544 -20.86 30.55 4.80
C LYS A 544 -19.99 29.95 3.70
N TYR A 545 -19.93 30.57 2.53
CA TYR A 545 -18.99 30.15 1.47
C TYR A 545 -17.53 30.42 1.85
N GLU A 546 -17.23 31.50 2.58
CA GLU A 546 -15.89 31.80 3.11
C GLU A 546 -15.45 30.80 4.19
N GLU A 547 -16.35 30.42 5.10
CA GLU A 547 -16.09 29.36 6.09
C GLU A 547 -15.79 28.02 5.38
N ALA A 548 -16.60 27.65 4.37
CA ALA A 548 -16.37 26.44 3.57
C ALA A 548 -15.04 26.49 2.81
N LEU A 549 -14.71 27.64 2.20
CA LEU A 549 -13.44 27.86 1.50
C LEU A 549 -12.23 27.73 2.44
N THR A 550 -12.37 28.21 3.68
CA THR A 550 -11.37 28.08 4.75
C THR A 550 -11.16 26.60 5.10
N ALA A 551 -12.25 25.85 5.29
CA ALA A 551 -12.19 24.42 5.57
C ALA A 551 -11.49 23.65 4.44
N PHE A 552 -11.88 23.84 3.18
CA PHE A 552 -11.21 23.17 2.05
C PHE A 552 -9.76 23.61 1.87
N THR A 553 -9.42 24.86 2.22
CA THR A 553 -8.02 25.31 2.18
C THR A 553 -7.18 24.63 3.27
N LYS A 554 -7.74 24.37 4.46
CA LYS A 554 -7.10 23.55 5.50
C LYS A 554 -6.95 22.09 5.05
N VAL A 555 -7.92 21.52 4.34
CA VAL A 555 -7.76 20.19 3.72
C VAL A 555 -6.53 20.17 2.82
N LEU A 556 -6.40 21.15 1.93
CA LEU A 556 -5.32 21.19 0.93
C LEU A 556 -3.95 21.57 1.50
N SER A 557 -3.88 22.19 2.69
CA SER A 557 -2.61 22.41 3.38
C SER A 557 -2.07 21.15 4.06
N LEU A 558 -2.97 20.24 4.45
CA LEU A 558 -2.65 18.92 5.00
C LEU A 558 -2.40 17.90 3.88
N LYS A 559 -3.30 17.87 2.89
CA LYS A 559 -3.39 16.90 1.81
C LYS A 559 -3.63 17.62 0.48
N ASP A 560 -2.54 18.01 -0.17
CA ASP A 560 -2.56 18.82 -1.40
C ASP A 560 -3.08 18.08 -2.65
N ASN A 561 -3.20 16.75 -2.57
CA ASN A 561 -3.74 15.87 -3.62
C ASN A 561 -5.24 15.55 -3.44
N HIS A 562 -5.96 16.22 -2.54
CA HIS A 562 -7.36 15.92 -2.26
C HIS A 562 -8.32 16.46 -3.35
N GLY A 563 -8.56 15.66 -4.38
CA GLY A 563 -9.38 16.02 -5.55
C GLY A 563 -10.76 16.60 -5.25
N PRO A 564 -11.59 15.96 -4.39
CA PRO A 564 -12.90 16.51 -4.06
C PRO A 564 -12.84 17.88 -3.36
N ALA A 565 -11.83 18.12 -2.52
CA ALA A 565 -11.65 19.42 -1.87
C ALA A 565 -11.22 20.50 -2.86
N LEU A 566 -10.41 20.17 -3.87
CA LEU A 566 -10.13 21.09 -4.98
C LEU A 566 -11.40 21.45 -5.76
N LEU A 567 -12.26 20.47 -6.05
CA LEU A 567 -13.54 20.68 -6.72
C LEU A 567 -14.43 21.63 -5.92
N HIS A 568 -14.68 21.32 -4.64
CA HIS A 568 -15.55 22.15 -3.80
C HIS A 568 -14.93 23.52 -3.51
N LYS A 569 -13.60 23.62 -3.39
CA LYS A 569 -12.89 24.90 -3.31
C LYS A 569 -13.14 25.76 -4.55
N ALA A 570 -13.02 25.20 -5.75
CA ALA A 570 -13.28 25.92 -6.99
C ALA A 570 -14.73 26.42 -7.05
N GLN A 571 -15.70 25.58 -6.66
CA GLN A 571 -17.11 25.96 -6.58
C GLN A 571 -17.38 27.08 -5.57
N CYS A 572 -16.75 27.05 -4.39
CA CYS A 572 -16.83 28.16 -3.43
C CYS A 572 -16.22 29.44 -4.01
N GLN A 573 -15.08 29.35 -4.71
CA GLN A 573 -14.47 30.50 -5.38
C GLN A 573 -15.39 31.09 -6.47
N GLU A 574 -16.10 30.25 -7.22
CA GLU A 574 -17.10 30.72 -8.18
C GLU A 574 -18.26 31.46 -7.49
N ALA A 575 -18.80 30.89 -6.40
CA ALA A 575 -19.89 31.50 -5.64
C ALA A 575 -19.49 32.85 -5.01
N LEU A 576 -18.22 32.99 -4.61
CA LEU A 576 -17.63 34.23 -4.08
C LEU A 576 -17.16 35.21 -5.16
N GLY A 577 -17.44 34.95 -6.45
CA GLY A 577 -17.06 35.86 -7.54
C GLY A 577 -15.55 35.91 -7.83
N GLN A 578 -14.82 34.82 -7.59
CA GLN A 578 -13.37 34.70 -7.76
C GLN A 578 -12.99 33.79 -8.96
N PRO A 579 -13.34 34.15 -10.20
CA PRO A 579 -13.26 33.25 -11.35
C PRO A 579 -11.83 32.84 -11.71
N ASP A 580 -10.84 33.75 -11.66
CA ASP A 580 -9.45 33.40 -12.00
C ASP A 580 -8.85 32.40 -11.00
N ALA A 581 -9.23 32.51 -9.73
CA ALA A 581 -8.82 31.57 -8.70
C ALA A 581 -9.45 30.20 -8.92
N ALA A 582 -10.74 30.15 -9.27
CA ALA A 582 -11.45 28.92 -9.61
C ALA A 582 -10.85 28.20 -10.82
N VAL A 583 -10.51 28.93 -11.91
CA VAL A 583 -9.81 28.36 -13.07
C VAL A 583 -8.52 27.67 -12.64
N LYS A 584 -7.68 28.35 -11.84
CA LYS A 584 -6.40 27.78 -11.37
C LYS A 584 -6.62 26.53 -10.52
N THR A 585 -7.63 26.53 -9.64
CA THR A 585 -7.96 25.36 -8.80
C THR A 585 -8.44 24.18 -9.65
N TYR A 586 -9.32 24.38 -10.63
CA TYR A 586 -9.75 23.32 -11.55
C TYR A 586 -8.60 22.76 -12.39
N LEU A 587 -7.70 23.61 -12.89
CA LEU A 587 -6.52 23.16 -13.62
C LEU A 587 -5.59 22.33 -12.75
N THR A 588 -5.46 22.68 -11.47
CA THR A 588 -4.68 21.90 -10.49
C THR A 588 -5.33 20.54 -10.27
N LEU A 589 -6.66 20.48 -10.14
CA LEU A 589 -7.42 19.24 -10.05
C LEU A 589 -7.20 18.34 -11.26
N LEU A 590 -7.31 18.86 -12.49
CA LEU A 590 -7.07 18.09 -13.70
C LEU A 590 -5.61 17.65 -13.88
N ALA A 591 -4.66 18.45 -13.41
CA ALA A 591 -3.24 18.10 -13.43
C ALA A 591 -2.91 16.94 -12.48
N LEU A 592 -3.65 16.77 -11.38
CA LEU A 592 -3.50 15.68 -10.42
C LEU A 592 -4.36 14.46 -10.76
N GLN A 593 -5.59 14.71 -11.20
CA GLN A 593 -6.65 13.71 -11.40
C GLN A 593 -7.42 14.05 -12.70
N PRO A 594 -6.93 13.62 -13.87
CA PRO A 594 -7.44 14.08 -15.17
C PRO A 594 -8.82 13.53 -15.55
N LYS A 595 -9.47 12.76 -14.67
CA LYS A 595 -10.78 12.13 -14.87
C LYS A 595 -11.96 12.89 -14.24
N TYR A 596 -11.72 13.99 -13.54
CA TYR A 596 -12.79 14.75 -12.88
C TYR A 596 -13.67 15.43 -13.92
N VAL A 597 -14.82 14.81 -14.23
CA VAL A 597 -15.79 15.31 -15.22
C VAL A 597 -16.24 16.71 -14.83
N GLU A 598 -16.53 16.91 -13.55
CA GLU A 598 -16.98 18.17 -12.95
C GLU A 598 -15.96 19.29 -13.12
N ALA A 599 -14.66 18.97 -13.16
CA ALA A 599 -13.62 19.97 -13.40
C ALA A 599 -13.62 20.45 -14.86
N TYR A 600 -13.83 19.55 -15.83
CA TYR A 600 -13.97 19.93 -17.24
C TYR A 600 -15.22 20.78 -17.47
N THR A 601 -16.35 20.37 -16.90
CA THR A 601 -17.61 21.08 -17.10
C THR A 601 -17.61 22.43 -16.39
N GLY A 602 -17.03 22.53 -15.19
CA GLY A 602 -16.82 23.78 -14.46
C GLY A 602 -15.88 24.73 -15.20
N LEU A 603 -14.74 24.24 -15.71
CA LEU A 603 -13.84 25.07 -16.53
C LEU A 603 -14.52 25.60 -17.79
N ALA A 604 -15.31 24.78 -18.48
CA ALA A 604 -16.00 25.19 -19.68
C ALA A 604 -17.01 26.32 -19.42
N ASP A 605 -17.83 26.19 -18.36
CA ASP A 605 -18.73 27.26 -17.93
C ASP A 605 -17.98 28.54 -17.60
N LEU A 606 -16.88 28.41 -16.85
CA LEU A 606 -16.10 29.53 -16.37
C LEU A 606 -15.40 30.27 -17.51
N TYR A 607 -14.75 29.54 -18.43
CA TYR A 607 -14.16 30.12 -19.63
C TYR A 607 -15.21 30.77 -20.54
N HIS A 608 -16.40 30.19 -20.65
CA HIS A 608 -17.50 30.80 -21.41
C HIS A 608 -17.91 32.15 -20.80
N ARG A 609 -18.14 32.22 -19.47
CA ARG A 609 -18.46 33.47 -18.76
C ARG A 609 -17.33 34.51 -18.86
N LEU A 610 -16.08 34.06 -18.93
CA LEU A 610 -14.90 34.92 -19.11
C LEU A 610 -14.65 35.35 -20.57
N GLY A 611 -15.51 34.97 -21.52
CA GLY A 611 -15.36 35.33 -22.94
C GLY A 611 -14.21 34.59 -23.64
N LYS A 612 -13.84 33.40 -23.15
CA LYS A 612 -12.76 32.54 -23.68
C LYS A 612 -13.29 31.21 -24.25
N PRO A 613 -14.16 31.23 -25.28
CA PRO A 613 -14.81 30.01 -25.80
C PRO A 613 -13.82 29.01 -26.42
N ALA A 614 -12.65 29.48 -26.90
CA ALA A 614 -11.60 28.60 -27.43
C ALA A 614 -11.01 27.69 -26.32
N ASP A 615 -10.76 28.25 -25.13
CA ASP A 615 -10.29 27.48 -23.98
C ASP A 615 -11.37 26.51 -23.48
N ALA A 616 -12.64 26.94 -23.46
CA ALA A 616 -13.77 26.07 -23.15
C ALA A 616 -13.83 24.86 -24.11
N LYS A 617 -13.79 25.09 -25.43
CA LYS A 617 -13.76 24.02 -26.44
C LYS A 617 -12.56 23.09 -26.23
N ARG A 618 -11.38 23.64 -25.98
CA ARG A 618 -10.13 22.89 -25.76
C ARG A 618 -10.26 21.89 -24.61
N TYR A 619 -10.74 22.33 -23.45
CA TYR A 619 -10.88 21.45 -22.28
C TYR A 619 -12.04 20.47 -22.42
N LEU A 620 -13.14 20.84 -23.07
CA LEU A 620 -14.22 19.89 -23.38
C LEU A 620 -13.71 18.76 -24.29
N LEU A 621 -13.00 19.09 -25.38
CA LEU A 621 -12.42 18.10 -26.29
C LEU A 621 -11.44 17.16 -25.57
N HIS A 622 -10.56 17.70 -24.72
CA HIS A 622 -9.67 16.87 -23.91
C HIS A 622 -10.46 15.99 -22.93
N GLY A 623 -11.48 16.52 -22.25
CA GLY A 623 -12.30 15.75 -21.33
C GLY A 623 -12.98 14.55 -22.00
N LEU A 624 -13.41 14.67 -23.26
CA LEU A 624 -13.99 13.55 -24.03
C LEU A 624 -13.03 12.36 -24.20
N THR A 625 -11.71 12.59 -24.19
CA THR A 625 -10.72 11.52 -24.33
C THR A 625 -10.35 10.88 -23.00
N MET A 626 -10.58 11.57 -21.88
CA MET A 626 -10.13 11.14 -20.55
C MET A 626 -11.17 10.32 -19.79
N VAL A 627 -12.47 10.58 -20.00
CA VAL A 627 -13.53 10.03 -19.16
C VAL A 627 -14.28 8.89 -19.85
N SER A 628 -14.66 7.86 -19.09
CA SER A 628 -15.40 6.71 -19.64
C SER A 628 -16.83 7.05 -20.05
N ASN A 629 -17.47 8.00 -19.35
CA ASN A 629 -18.83 8.45 -19.62
C ASN A 629 -18.85 9.97 -19.89
N PRO A 630 -18.68 10.39 -21.15
CA PRO A 630 -18.54 11.80 -21.51
C PRO A 630 -19.88 12.54 -21.73
N GLU A 631 -21.03 11.96 -21.40
CA GLU A 631 -22.34 12.60 -21.67
C GLU A 631 -22.45 13.97 -21.02
N SER A 632 -22.06 14.12 -19.74
CA SER A 632 -22.09 15.43 -19.07
C SER A 632 -21.20 16.48 -19.77
N ILE A 633 -20.11 16.05 -20.41
CA ILE A 633 -19.23 16.93 -21.19
C ILE A 633 -19.91 17.34 -22.51
N ARG A 634 -20.59 16.40 -23.18
CA ARG A 634 -21.37 16.67 -24.40
C ARG A 634 -22.55 17.60 -24.12
N ASP A 635 -23.29 17.35 -23.03
CA ASP A 635 -24.38 18.19 -22.56
C ASP A 635 -23.89 19.61 -22.26
N LYS A 636 -22.78 19.72 -21.54
CA LYS A 636 -22.16 21.01 -21.26
C LYS A 636 -21.82 21.76 -22.54
N ALA A 637 -21.21 21.11 -23.53
CA ALA A 637 -20.88 21.74 -24.80
C ALA A 637 -22.13 22.22 -25.57
N ARG A 638 -23.20 21.41 -25.60
CA ARG A 638 -24.50 21.80 -26.19
C ARG A 638 -25.09 23.03 -25.51
N ASN A 639 -25.11 23.05 -24.18
CA ASN A 639 -25.64 24.16 -23.40
C ASN A 639 -24.87 25.47 -23.63
N LEU A 640 -23.56 25.37 -23.84
CA LEU A 640 -22.70 26.51 -24.13
C LEU A 640 -22.64 26.87 -25.64
N SER A 641 -23.38 26.16 -26.49
CA SER A 641 -23.34 26.32 -27.96
C SER A 641 -21.94 26.17 -28.56
N ILE A 642 -21.12 25.26 -28.02
CA ILE A 642 -19.76 24.98 -28.49
C ILE A 642 -19.79 23.76 -29.43
N ASP A 643 -19.38 23.93 -30.69
CA ASP A 643 -19.24 22.81 -31.63
C ASP A 643 -17.97 22.01 -31.31
N LEU A 644 -18.13 20.73 -30.99
CA LEU A 644 -17.06 19.79 -30.67
C LEU A 644 -16.60 18.96 -31.89
N ARG A 645 -17.16 19.20 -33.08
CA ARG A 645 -16.68 18.62 -34.32
C ARG A 645 -15.36 19.24 -34.77
#